data_AF-A0A8J9Z0D1-F1
#
_entry.id   AF-A0A8J9Z0D1-F1
#
_cell.length_a   1.000
_cell.length_b   1.000
_cell.length_c   1.000
_cell.angle_alpha   90.00
_cell.angle_beta   90.00
_cell.angle_gamma   90.00
#
_symmetry.space_group_name_H-M   'P 1'
#
loop_
_entity.id
_entity.type
_entity.pdbx_description
1 polymer ?
#
loop_
_entity_poly.entity_id
_entity_poly.type
_entity_poly.pdbx_seq_one_letter_code
_entity_poly.pdbx_strand_id
1 'polypeptide(L)'
;MAWLVCLTILALSSFVHVNSQERGPPPSPVGHFAVSDGQNNTCLLMTVGMTFHVPYVKNDTKNTKAVASYPLPTDADVTGSCKDTTASITLSWGNGFNVTVKFERNDTVFYASDIVTGYALNHDVFPDCKDAGETRLQSGPPHDIHAMPGRSYMCDVTVNVTVGNVSVSFSHLQVQPFQVKGGNFSKAEECAADMSTTPSAHTIPVKTTVHPTPTPYPVPKPTQNNYTLTDSGGKVCFMALMAAQIQVNYTRTTGKTGLAVWDVPKNTKVAGTCGNDTASLQLVFDGGLTNLTVVFVSTKGWNDLADVDTDIGFKASEMVLEYMETEARFPDSVDNGTSHTTEKKNLTTFRGSSGKSYKCNARQSVELNDDVTLLFEDVQLQPFQVKGGHFDPVEECSADKQTTPEPGNTTTPMTTMATVPPPRPGHDPSMLNFTLTDDNDKICFMAVMGLQIEVNYIAQDSKNTTARWNVPKNVNVTGKCSNTTTTLTLTFDGGLTVVMMTFKNQSGKGGSVNKFMVSDIDFRYMKDKSHFPDAQPAELGKNVSVSQHNLTVFKGELGSSYLCKVGKNITLNQNVTLRAIKVHVQPFGLKNNKFNEAEVCEADNDVTTLRPIIVGCAIAGIDVLMLMYYGIGRRMRRNKDTR
;
A
#
# COMPACT_ATOMS: atom_id res chain seq x y z
N MET A 1 -8.41 79.59 -30.57
CA MET A 1 -9.20 78.36 -30.31
C MET A 1 -8.50 77.14 -30.88
N ALA A 2 -7.39 76.70 -30.27
CA ALA A 2 -6.70 75.46 -30.65
C ALA A 2 -5.90 74.83 -29.49
N TRP A 3 -6.06 75.34 -28.26
CA TRP A 3 -5.27 74.91 -27.09
C TRP A 3 -6.13 74.42 -25.91
N LEU A 4 -7.45 74.26 -26.11
CA LEU A 4 -8.39 73.78 -25.09
C LEU A 4 -9.11 72.47 -25.44
N VAL A 5 -8.76 71.84 -26.56
CA VAL A 5 -9.38 70.56 -27.00
C VAL A 5 -8.48 69.34 -26.72
N CYS A 6 -7.23 69.55 -26.30
CA CYS A 6 -6.28 68.46 -26.06
C CYS A 6 -6.30 67.90 -24.61
N LEU A 7 -7.09 68.47 -23.70
CA LEU A 7 -7.12 68.05 -22.29
C LEU A 7 -8.34 67.24 -21.85
N THR A 8 -9.28 66.92 -22.76
CA THR A 8 -10.47 66.10 -22.46
C THR A 8 -10.46 64.71 -23.12
N ILE A 9 -9.36 64.31 -23.79
CA ILE A 9 -9.19 62.96 -24.36
C ILE A 9 -8.24 62.08 -23.52
N LEU A 10 -7.77 62.57 -22.36
CA LEU A 10 -6.84 61.85 -21.47
C LEU A 10 -7.44 61.43 -20.12
N ALA A 11 -8.77 61.35 -20.01
CA ALA A 11 -9.45 60.97 -18.76
C ALA A 11 -10.63 60.00 -18.94
N LEU A 12 -10.60 59.14 -19.96
CA LEU A 12 -11.50 57.98 -20.12
C LEU A 12 -10.74 56.76 -20.68
N SER A 13 -9.62 56.42 -20.05
CA SER A 13 -8.99 55.09 -20.22
C SER A 13 -8.69 54.52 -18.84
N SER A 14 -9.75 54.30 -18.06
CA SER A 14 -9.70 53.58 -16.81
C SER A 14 -10.61 52.37 -16.92
N PHE A 15 -9.96 51.21 -17.02
CA PHE A 15 -10.45 49.90 -16.63
C PHE A 15 -11.84 49.48 -17.14
N VAL A 16 -11.85 48.96 -18.37
CA VAL A 16 -12.56 47.71 -18.62
C VAL A 16 -11.54 46.71 -19.15
N HIS A 17 -10.81 46.07 -18.22
CA HIS A 17 -10.28 44.74 -18.51
C HIS A 17 -11.52 43.85 -18.68
N VAL A 18 -11.93 43.66 -19.93
CA VAL A 18 -12.71 42.48 -20.27
C VAL A 18 -11.82 41.33 -19.88
N ASN A 19 -12.18 40.69 -18.78
CA ASN A 19 -11.56 39.47 -18.31
C ASN A 19 -11.82 38.45 -19.43
N SER A 20 -10.89 38.34 -20.37
CA SER A 20 -10.77 37.14 -21.19
C SER A 20 -10.36 36.07 -20.20
N GLN A 21 -11.37 35.49 -19.56
CA GLN A 21 -11.26 34.22 -18.89
C GLN A 21 -10.53 33.32 -19.89
N GLU A 22 -9.26 33.00 -19.60
CA GLU A 22 -8.56 31.92 -20.27
C GLU A 22 -9.50 30.73 -20.13
N ARG A 23 -10.23 30.48 -21.21
CA ARG A 23 -10.98 29.27 -21.37
C ARG A 23 -9.87 28.23 -21.36
N GLY A 24 -9.76 27.47 -20.27
CA GLY A 24 -8.83 26.35 -20.20
C GLY A 24 -8.95 25.53 -21.48
N PRO A 25 -7.87 24.84 -21.91
CA PRO A 25 -7.90 24.07 -23.15
C PRO A 25 -9.20 23.25 -23.20
N PRO A 26 -9.95 23.32 -24.32
CA PRO A 26 -11.26 22.71 -24.40
C PRO A 26 -11.17 21.24 -23.96
N PRO A 27 -12.12 20.74 -23.16
CA PRO A 27 -12.09 19.34 -22.72
C PRO A 27 -11.99 18.44 -23.95
N SER A 28 -11.06 17.49 -23.91
CA SER A 28 -10.83 16.56 -25.02
C SER A 28 -12.15 15.86 -25.36
N PRO A 29 -12.53 15.80 -26.64
CA PRO A 29 -13.77 15.15 -27.01
C PRO A 29 -13.70 13.65 -26.65
N VAL A 30 -14.80 13.12 -26.12
CA VAL A 30 -14.91 11.72 -25.72
C VAL A 30 -15.44 10.92 -26.91
N GLY A 31 -14.65 9.95 -27.38
CA GLY A 31 -15.03 9.05 -28.46
C GLY A 31 -15.57 7.72 -27.93
N HIS A 32 -16.43 7.07 -28.73
CA HIS A 32 -16.95 5.73 -28.48
C HIS A 32 -16.51 4.81 -29.60
N PHE A 33 -15.69 3.81 -29.26
CA PHE A 33 -15.00 2.95 -30.21
C PHE A 33 -15.31 1.48 -29.92
N ALA A 34 -15.52 0.71 -30.97
CA ALA A 34 -15.87 -0.71 -30.88
C ALA A 34 -15.03 -1.52 -31.87
N VAL A 35 -14.54 -2.67 -31.42
CA VAL A 35 -13.95 -3.70 -32.29
C VAL A 35 -14.94 -4.85 -32.39
N SER A 36 -15.18 -5.32 -33.61
CA SER A 36 -16.04 -6.48 -33.88
C SER A 36 -15.21 -7.70 -34.28
N ASP A 37 -15.69 -8.88 -33.93
CA ASP A 37 -15.09 -10.15 -34.36
C ASP A 37 -15.42 -10.48 -35.83
N GLY A 38 -14.88 -11.58 -36.34
CA GLY A 38 -15.17 -12.06 -37.70
C GLY A 38 -16.63 -12.44 -37.95
N GLN A 39 -17.48 -12.46 -36.92
CA GLN A 39 -18.92 -12.72 -36.98
C GLN A 39 -19.73 -11.42 -36.82
N ASN A 40 -19.08 -10.26 -36.83
CA ASN A 40 -19.66 -8.93 -36.66
C ASN A 40 -20.29 -8.68 -35.28
N ASN A 41 -19.89 -9.44 -34.25
CA ASN A 41 -20.26 -9.16 -32.87
C ASN A 41 -19.22 -8.25 -32.22
N THR A 42 -19.66 -7.21 -31.51
CA THR A 42 -18.75 -6.37 -30.72
C THR A 42 -18.05 -7.22 -29.66
N CYS A 43 -16.72 -7.20 -29.67
CA CYS A 43 -15.88 -8.00 -28.79
C CYS A 43 -15.01 -7.17 -27.84
N LEU A 44 -14.79 -5.89 -28.16
CA LEU A 44 -14.16 -4.90 -27.30
C LEU A 44 -14.88 -3.55 -27.49
N LEU A 45 -15.21 -2.90 -26.37
CA LEU A 45 -15.81 -1.58 -26.35
C LEU A 45 -14.94 -0.63 -25.53
N MET A 46 -14.73 0.59 -26.02
CA MET A 46 -13.92 1.61 -25.36
C MET A 46 -14.55 2.99 -25.55
N THR A 47 -14.78 3.68 -24.44
CA THR A 47 -15.17 5.09 -24.39
C THR A 47 -14.03 5.84 -23.73
N VAL A 48 -13.50 6.87 -24.39
CA VAL A 48 -12.33 7.58 -23.88
C VAL A 48 -12.19 8.95 -24.53
N GLY A 49 -11.83 9.96 -23.73
CA GLY A 49 -11.22 11.19 -24.21
C GLY A 49 -9.71 11.10 -24.06
N MET A 50 -8.95 11.25 -25.15
CA MET A 50 -7.48 11.16 -25.13
C MET A 50 -6.84 12.42 -25.69
N THR A 51 -5.70 12.84 -25.15
CA THR A 51 -4.83 13.89 -25.74
C THR A 51 -3.39 13.43 -25.81
N PHE A 52 -2.79 13.58 -27.00
CA PHE A 52 -1.42 13.22 -27.32
C PHE A 52 -0.51 14.43 -27.18
N HIS A 53 0.38 14.40 -26.21
CA HIS A 53 1.43 15.40 -26.00
C HIS A 53 2.74 14.87 -26.59
N VAL A 54 3.06 15.31 -27.80
CA VAL A 54 4.22 14.84 -28.58
C VAL A 54 5.35 15.86 -28.51
N PRO A 55 6.51 15.50 -27.94
CA PRO A 55 7.69 16.35 -28.03
C PRO A 55 8.34 16.25 -29.42
N TYR A 56 8.75 17.39 -29.95
CA TYR A 56 9.46 17.52 -31.22
C TYR A 56 10.52 18.64 -31.14
N VAL A 57 11.45 18.64 -32.09
CA VAL A 57 12.52 19.64 -32.20
C VAL A 57 12.19 20.59 -33.34
N LYS A 58 12.29 21.89 -33.08
CA LYS A 58 12.06 22.93 -34.08
C LYS A 58 13.26 23.11 -35.01
N ASN A 59 13.00 23.47 -36.26
CA ASN A 59 13.98 23.79 -37.28
C ASN A 59 14.48 25.23 -37.14
N ASP A 60 15.02 25.55 -35.96
CA ASP A 60 15.72 26.80 -35.70
C ASP A 60 17.21 26.57 -35.46
N THR A 61 18.00 27.64 -35.49
CA THR A 61 19.46 27.57 -35.29
C THR A 61 19.86 27.07 -33.89
N LYS A 62 18.91 26.97 -32.95
CA LYS A 62 19.12 26.53 -31.57
C LYS A 62 18.58 25.13 -31.29
N ASN A 63 17.94 24.48 -32.26
CA ASN A 63 17.22 23.22 -32.10
C ASN A 63 16.26 23.23 -30.90
N THR A 64 15.41 24.24 -30.77
CA THR A 64 14.49 24.37 -29.63
C THR A 64 13.56 23.16 -29.52
N LYS A 65 13.47 22.54 -28.34
CA LYS A 65 12.50 21.49 -28.02
C LYS A 65 11.13 22.09 -27.73
N ALA A 66 10.07 21.49 -28.24
CA ALA A 66 8.69 21.91 -28.02
C ALA A 66 7.77 20.70 -27.85
N VAL A 67 6.57 20.91 -27.29
CA VAL A 67 5.53 19.88 -27.15
C VAL A 67 4.29 20.37 -27.89
N ALA A 68 3.75 19.54 -28.77
CA ALA A 68 2.45 19.78 -29.41
C ALA A 68 1.40 18.82 -28.85
N SER A 69 0.18 19.32 -28.68
CA SER A 69 -0.92 18.58 -28.06
C SER A 69 -2.02 18.33 -29.09
N TYR A 70 -2.38 17.07 -29.31
CA TYR A 70 -3.38 16.66 -30.30
C TYR A 70 -4.45 15.81 -29.62
N PRO A 71 -5.70 16.30 -29.50
CA PRO A 71 -6.78 15.47 -28.99
C PRO A 71 -7.12 14.35 -29.99
N LEU A 72 -7.53 13.20 -29.45
CA LEU A 72 -8.13 12.11 -30.21
C LEU A 72 -9.51 12.58 -30.69
N PRO A 73 -9.78 12.61 -32.01
CA PRO A 73 -11.09 12.98 -32.52
C PRO A 73 -12.08 11.82 -32.39
N THR A 74 -13.37 12.14 -32.31
CA THR A 74 -14.44 11.13 -32.10
C THR A 74 -14.67 10.23 -33.32
N ASP A 75 -14.19 10.65 -34.49
CA ASP A 75 -14.26 9.94 -35.77
C ASP A 75 -12.95 9.23 -36.12
N ALA A 76 -12.07 9.00 -35.15
CA ALA A 76 -10.85 8.23 -35.34
C ALA A 76 -11.14 6.83 -35.90
N ASP A 77 -10.30 6.39 -36.84
CA ASP A 77 -10.40 5.07 -37.44
C ASP A 77 -10.08 4.00 -36.40
N VAL A 78 -10.97 3.01 -36.27
CA VAL A 78 -10.84 1.92 -35.31
C VAL A 78 -10.49 0.64 -36.03
N THR A 79 -9.39 0.02 -35.62
CA THR A 79 -9.05 -1.36 -35.97
C THR A 79 -8.74 -2.14 -34.71
N GLY A 80 -8.69 -3.47 -34.81
CA GLY A 80 -8.43 -4.28 -33.63
C GLY A 80 -8.63 -5.76 -33.89
N SER A 81 -8.38 -6.55 -32.85
CA SER A 81 -8.62 -7.98 -32.88
C SER A 81 -9.03 -8.48 -31.51
N CYS A 82 -9.87 -9.50 -31.49
CA CYS A 82 -10.25 -10.19 -30.26
C CYS A 82 -10.03 -11.68 -30.45
N LYS A 83 -9.31 -12.28 -29.51
CA LYS A 83 -9.12 -13.72 -29.33
C LYS A 83 -9.61 -14.10 -27.93
N ASP A 84 -9.55 -15.38 -27.60
CA ASP A 84 -10.06 -15.90 -26.32
C ASP A 84 -9.37 -15.28 -25.09
N THR A 85 -8.07 -15.00 -25.18
CA THR A 85 -7.24 -14.49 -24.08
C THR A 85 -6.55 -13.16 -24.37
N THR A 86 -6.56 -12.69 -25.61
CA THR A 86 -5.90 -11.44 -26.01
C THR A 86 -6.82 -10.58 -26.86
N ALA A 87 -6.79 -9.28 -26.66
CA ALA A 87 -7.51 -8.31 -27.47
C ALA A 87 -6.66 -7.07 -27.72
N SER A 88 -6.92 -6.38 -28.82
CA SER A 88 -6.26 -5.13 -29.13
C SER A 88 -7.22 -4.17 -29.79
N ILE A 89 -7.11 -2.90 -29.46
CA ILE A 89 -7.77 -1.80 -30.16
C ILE A 89 -6.71 -0.81 -30.61
N THR A 90 -6.73 -0.46 -31.88
CA THR A 90 -5.88 0.56 -32.49
C THR A 90 -6.77 1.68 -32.99
N LEU A 91 -6.58 2.87 -32.43
CA LEU A 91 -7.21 4.10 -32.91
C LEU A 91 -6.21 4.86 -33.74
N SER A 92 -6.56 5.24 -34.97
CA SER A 92 -5.71 6.04 -35.85
C SER A 92 -6.44 7.28 -36.33
N TRP A 93 -5.73 8.41 -36.36
CA TRP A 93 -6.32 9.68 -36.79
C TRP A 93 -5.25 10.63 -37.35
N GLY A 94 -5.71 11.58 -38.16
CA GLY A 94 -4.85 12.56 -38.80
C GLY A 94 -3.78 11.93 -39.70
N ASN A 95 -2.79 12.74 -40.10
CA ASN A 95 -1.67 12.30 -40.96
C ASN A 95 -0.59 11.57 -40.15
N GLY A 96 -0.95 10.48 -39.48
CA GLY A 96 0.01 9.50 -38.95
C GLY A 96 -0.04 9.23 -37.45
N PHE A 97 -1.05 9.70 -36.70
CA PHE A 97 -1.20 9.30 -35.30
C PHE A 97 -1.91 7.96 -35.18
N ASN A 98 -1.40 7.12 -34.29
CA ASN A 98 -2.10 5.91 -33.86
C ASN A 98 -1.80 5.58 -32.40
N VAL A 99 -2.75 4.94 -31.74
CA VAL A 99 -2.57 4.35 -30.42
C VAL A 99 -3.16 2.97 -30.40
N THR A 100 -2.35 2.00 -30.00
CA THR A 100 -2.76 0.62 -29.81
C THR A 100 -2.73 0.31 -28.33
N VAL A 101 -3.86 -0.13 -27.78
CA VAL A 101 -3.94 -0.69 -26.43
C VAL A 101 -4.15 -2.19 -26.57
N LYS A 102 -3.27 -2.98 -25.94
CA LYS A 102 -3.36 -4.44 -25.90
C LYS A 102 -3.86 -4.88 -24.53
N PHE A 103 -4.70 -5.90 -24.52
CA PHE A 103 -5.28 -6.49 -23.33
C PHE A 103 -5.01 -7.99 -23.31
N GLU A 104 -4.73 -8.49 -22.12
CA GLU A 104 -4.62 -9.91 -21.83
C GLU A 104 -5.60 -10.28 -20.73
N ARG A 105 -6.09 -11.52 -20.73
CA ARG A 105 -6.91 -12.05 -19.64
C ARG A 105 -6.53 -13.45 -19.25
N ASN A 106 -6.83 -13.76 -17.99
CA ASN A 106 -6.96 -15.12 -17.49
C ASN A 106 -8.42 -15.34 -17.03
N ASP A 107 -8.68 -16.38 -16.24
CA ASP A 107 -10.03 -16.71 -15.76
C ASP A 107 -10.59 -15.73 -14.72
N THR A 108 -9.74 -14.93 -14.07
CA THR A 108 -10.13 -14.08 -12.93
C THR A 108 -10.01 -12.58 -13.22
N VAL A 109 -9.13 -12.17 -14.12
CA VAL A 109 -8.85 -10.76 -14.41
C VAL A 109 -8.48 -10.57 -15.90
N PHE A 110 -8.87 -9.45 -16.48
CA PHE A 110 -8.21 -8.87 -17.64
C PHE A 110 -7.39 -7.66 -17.22
N TYR A 111 -6.28 -7.43 -17.90
CA TYR A 111 -5.43 -6.25 -17.71
C TYR A 111 -4.99 -5.70 -19.06
N ALA A 112 -4.75 -4.39 -19.14
CA ALA A 112 -3.97 -3.86 -20.25
C ALA A 112 -2.56 -4.43 -20.15
N SER A 113 -1.98 -4.94 -21.24
CA SER A 113 -0.63 -5.53 -21.26
C SER A 113 0.43 -4.68 -21.95
N ASP A 114 0.03 -3.75 -22.84
CA ASP A 114 0.94 -2.86 -23.56
C ASP A 114 0.16 -1.67 -24.14
N ILE A 115 0.77 -0.49 -24.18
CA ILE A 115 0.28 0.67 -24.93
C ILE A 115 1.37 1.06 -25.93
N VAL A 116 1.00 1.09 -27.20
CA VAL A 116 1.89 1.47 -28.30
C VAL A 116 1.37 2.74 -28.94
N THR A 117 2.16 3.80 -28.99
CA THR A 117 1.81 5.06 -29.65
C THR A 117 2.68 5.25 -30.88
N GLY A 118 2.06 5.56 -32.02
CA GLY A 118 2.71 5.92 -33.26
C GLY A 118 2.39 7.34 -33.69
N TYR A 119 3.37 8.08 -34.20
CA TYR A 119 3.15 9.37 -34.84
C TYR A 119 4.14 9.61 -35.97
N ALA A 120 3.72 10.31 -37.02
CA ALA A 120 4.60 10.77 -38.09
C ALA A 120 4.96 12.24 -37.89
N LEU A 121 6.25 12.56 -37.84
CA LEU A 121 6.71 13.94 -37.87
C LEU A 121 6.68 14.42 -39.33
N ASN A 122 5.77 15.34 -39.63
CA ASN A 122 5.66 15.97 -40.94
C ASN A 122 5.35 17.46 -40.78
N HIS A 123 5.66 18.25 -41.80
CA HIS A 123 5.45 19.71 -41.78
C HIS A 123 3.97 20.11 -41.84
N ASP A 124 3.05 19.20 -42.13
CA ASP A 124 1.61 19.52 -42.13
C ASP A 124 1.06 19.56 -40.70
N VAL A 125 1.56 18.66 -39.84
CA VAL A 125 1.16 18.51 -38.44
C VAL A 125 2.10 19.28 -37.51
N PHE A 126 3.39 19.29 -37.82
CA PHE A 126 4.44 19.98 -37.06
C PHE A 126 5.18 20.98 -37.98
N PRO A 127 4.63 22.17 -38.24
CA PRO A 127 5.10 23.08 -39.31
C PRO A 127 6.57 23.47 -39.21
N ASP A 128 7.06 23.59 -37.98
CA ASP A 128 8.40 23.99 -37.63
C ASP A 128 9.28 22.80 -37.22
N CYS A 129 8.91 21.55 -37.45
CA CYS A 129 9.77 20.41 -37.08
C CYS A 129 11.07 20.36 -37.90
N LYS A 130 12.17 20.00 -37.24
CA LYS A 130 13.48 19.79 -37.85
C LYS A 130 13.56 18.46 -38.61
N ASP A 131 13.02 17.41 -38.01
CA ASP A 131 13.01 16.05 -38.58
C ASP A 131 11.64 15.83 -39.23
N ALA A 132 11.60 15.69 -40.56
CA ALA A 132 10.36 15.43 -41.30
C ALA A 132 10.44 14.13 -42.10
N GLY A 133 9.34 13.37 -42.12
CA GLY A 133 9.21 12.08 -42.80
C GLY A 133 9.54 10.86 -41.93
N GLU A 134 9.84 11.04 -40.65
CA GLU A 134 10.12 9.94 -39.71
C GLU A 134 8.84 9.50 -38.98
N THR A 135 8.52 8.21 -39.03
CA THR A 135 7.46 7.61 -38.20
C THR A 135 8.08 7.05 -36.93
N ARG A 136 7.61 7.52 -35.78
CA ARG A 136 8.09 7.07 -34.46
C ARG A 136 7.05 6.17 -33.83
N LEU A 137 7.47 4.99 -33.40
CA LEU A 137 6.69 4.09 -32.55
C LEU A 137 7.33 4.03 -31.18
N GLN A 138 6.52 4.22 -30.14
CA GLN A 138 6.89 4.06 -28.74
C GLN A 138 5.99 2.97 -28.15
N SER A 139 6.55 2.07 -27.34
CA SER A 139 5.79 1.09 -26.56
C SER A 139 6.18 1.25 -25.10
N GLY A 140 5.19 1.17 -24.21
CA GLY A 140 5.37 1.31 -22.78
C GLY A 140 4.45 0.35 -22.04
N PRO A 141 4.86 -0.15 -20.85
CA PRO A 141 3.98 -0.97 -20.04
C PRO A 141 2.75 -0.13 -19.66
N PRO A 142 1.56 -0.75 -19.61
CA PRO A 142 0.33 -0.03 -19.35
C PRO A 142 0.23 0.38 -17.88
N HIS A 143 -0.59 1.40 -17.67
CA HIS A 143 -1.01 1.85 -16.36
C HIS A 143 -2.03 0.86 -15.73
N ASP A 144 -2.38 1.03 -14.44
CA ASP A 144 -3.21 0.09 -13.63
C ASP A 144 -4.67 -0.06 -14.13
N ILE A 145 -4.86 -0.65 -15.30
CA ILE A 145 -6.15 -1.04 -15.87
C ILE A 145 -6.31 -2.53 -15.65
N HIS A 146 -7.16 -2.92 -14.70
CA HIS A 146 -7.51 -4.30 -14.44
C HIS A 146 -8.95 -4.44 -13.93
N ALA A 147 -9.67 -5.44 -14.42
CA ALA A 147 -11.01 -5.78 -13.92
C ALA A 147 -11.38 -7.24 -14.22
N MET A 148 -12.45 -7.77 -13.61
CA MET A 148 -12.90 -9.14 -13.87
C MET A 148 -13.35 -9.35 -15.33
N PRO A 149 -13.09 -10.50 -15.98
CA PRO A 149 -13.59 -10.81 -17.32
C PRO A 149 -15.12 -10.72 -17.36
N GLY A 150 -15.67 -9.98 -18.32
CA GLY A 150 -17.10 -9.72 -18.41
C GLY A 150 -17.61 -8.52 -17.60
N ARG A 151 -16.73 -7.78 -16.93
CA ARG A 151 -16.96 -6.42 -16.38
C ARG A 151 -16.26 -5.37 -17.24
N SER A 152 -16.67 -4.10 -17.13
CA SER A 152 -15.90 -2.98 -17.69
C SER A 152 -15.00 -2.36 -16.62
N TYR A 153 -13.87 -1.81 -17.00
CA TYR A 153 -13.07 -0.90 -16.16
C TYR A 153 -13.52 0.54 -16.43
N MET A 154 -13.68 1.37 -15.40
CA MET A 154 -14.09 2.77 -15.51
C MET A 154 -13.20 3.68 -14.67
N CYS A 155 -12.79 4.81 -15.23
CA CYS A 155 -12.03 5.84 -14.55
C CYS A 155 -12.42 7.22 -15.12
N ASP A 156 -13.12 8.02 -14.32
CA ASP A 156 -13.63 9.32 -14.76
C ASP A 156 -12.58 10.44 -14.63
N VAL A 157 -11.66 10.34 -13.66
CA VAL A 157 -10.58 11.31 -13.50
C VAL A 157 -9.59 11.31 -14.68
N THR A 158 -8.96 12.46 -14.93
CA THR A 158 -7.91 12.56 -15.95
C THR A 158 -6.60 11.94 -15.45
N VAL A 159 -6.03 11.04 -16.23
CA VAL A 159 -4.81 10.30 -15.89
C VAL A 159 -3.78 10.44 -17.02
N ASN A 160 -2.55 10.82 -16.69
CA ASN A 160 -1.48 11.00 -17.66
C ASN A 160 -0.57 9.77 -17.67
N VAL A 161 -0.39 9.17 -18.85
CA VAL A 161 0.47 8.00 -19.06
C VAL A 161 1.58 8.38 -20.01
N THR A 162 2.83 8.10 -19.64
CA THR A 162 3.98 8.35 -20.52
C THR A 162 4.35 7.07 -21.25
N VAL A 163 4.29 7.10 -22.59
CA VAL A 163 4.64 5.99 -23.49
C VAL A 163 5.89 6.41 -24.27
N GLY A 164 7.06 6.00 -23.78
CA GLY A 164 8.33 6.45 -24.32
C GLY A 164 8.56 7.95 -24.09
N ASN A 165 8.67 8.75 -25.16
CA ASN A 165 8.76 10.21 -25.05
C ASN A 165 7.40 10.92 -25.21
N VAL A 166 6.31 10.21 -25.51
CA VAL A 166 4.98 10.80 -25.69
C VAL A 166 4.23 10.70 -24.38
N SER A 167 3.56 11.79 -23.96
CA SER A 167 2.60 11.74 -22.86
C SER A 167 1.18 11.68 -23.41
N VAL A 168 0.35 10.78 -22.90
CA VAL A 168 -1.04 10.60 -23.30
C VAL A 168 -1.93 10.84 -22.08
N SER A 169 -2.79 11.84 -22.15
CA SER A 169 -3.80 12.11 -21.14
C SER A 169 -5.09 11.37 -21.47
N PHE A 170 -5.54 10.49 -20.57
CA PHE A 170 -6.81 9.77 -20.64
C PHE A 170 -7.83 10.48 -19.74
N SER A 171 -9.07 10.59 -20.18
CA SER A 171 -10.20 11.13 -19.41
C SER A 171 -11.47 10.37 -19.78
N HIS A 172 -12.41 10.22 -18.84
CA HIS A 172 -13.68 9.50 -19.06
C HIS A 172 -13.45 8.10 -19.67
N LEU A 173 -12.47 7.36 -19.14
CA LEU A 173 -12.09 6.06 -19.66
C LEU A 173 -13.07 5.00 -19.16
N GLN A 174 -13.80 4.37 -20.08
CA GLN A 174 -14.52 3.12 -19.82
C GLN A 174 -14.13 2.10 -20.87
N VAL A 175 -13.59 0.95 -20.46
CA VAL A 175 -13.13 -0.08 -21.39
C VAL A 175 -13.55 -1.47 -20.96
N GLN A 176 -13.99 -2.27 -21.92
CA GLN A 176 -14.32 -3.67 -21.71
C GLN A 176 -13.76 -4.49 -22.88
N PRO A 177 -12.57 -5.07 -22.71
CA PRO A 177 -12.11 -6.12 -23.58
C PRO A 177 -12.80 -7.43 -23.16
N PHE A 178 -13.21 -8.23 -24.13
CA PHE A 178 -13.83 -9.54 -23.95
C PHE A 178 -15.26 -9.54 -23.39
N GLN A 179 -16.02 -10.56 -23.80
CA GLN A 179 -17.35 -10.86 -23.27
C GLN A 179 -18.33 -9.67 -23.30
N VAL A 180 -18.19 -8.79 -24.29
CA VAL A 180 -19.16 -7.72 -24.57
C VAL A 180 -20.45 -8.36 -25.05
N LYS A 181 -21.58 -8.05 -24.40
CA LYS A 181 -22.89 -8.61 -24.71
C LYS A 181 -23.82 -7.52 -25.22
N GLY A 182 -24.39 -7.71 -26.41
CA GLY A 182 -25.36 -6.77 -26.98
C GLY A 182 -24.80 -5.38 -27.31
N GLY A 183 -23.48 -5.25 -27.50
CA GLY A 183 -22.84 -3.99 -27.88
C GLY A 183 -22.75 -2.93 -26.76
N ASN A 184 -23.06 -3.28 -25.51
CA ASN A 184 -23.04 -2.36 -24.38
C ASN A 184 -22.01 -2.78 -23.32
N PHE A 185 -21.54 -1.81 -22.54
CA PHE A 185 -20.74 -2.08 -21.35
C PHE A 185 -21.55 -2.86 -20.31
N SER A 186 -20.88 -3.80 -19.64
CA SER A 186 -21.40 -4.46 -18.45
C SER A 186 -21.08 -3.64 -17.19
N LYS A 187 -21.25 -4.23 -16.01
CA LYS A 187 -21.03 -3.53 -14.73
C LYS A 187 -19.58 -3.04 -14.64
N ALA A 188 -19.41 -1.76 -14.28
CA ALA A 188 -18.10 -1.14 -14.11
C ALA A 188 -17.42 -1.51 -12.78
N GLU A 189 -16.10 -1.65 -12.84
CA GLU A 189 -15.17 -1.59 -11.70
C GLU A 189 -14.42 -0.25 -11.80
N GLU A 190 -14.62 0.58 -10.78
CA GLU A 190 -14.10 1.95 -10.71
C GLU A 190 -12.62 1.97 -10.28
N CYS A 191 -11.84 2.87 -10.89
CA CYS A 191 -10.45 3.06 -10.53
C CYS A 191 -10.30 3.67 -9.12
N ALA A 192 -9.18 3.41 -8.46
CA ALA A 192 -8.90 3.93 -7.12
C ALA A 192 -8.90 5.47 -7.05
N ALA A 193 -8.64 6.13 -8.18
CA ALA A 193 -8.57 7.58 -8.27
C ALA A 193 -9.95 8.26 -8.19
N ASP A 194 -11.03 7.59 -8.62
CA ASP A 194 -12.40 8.09 -8.48
C ASP A 194 -12.87 8.10 -7.01
N MET A 195 -12.25 7.30 -6.13
CA MET A 195 -12.55 7.27 -4.69
C MET A 195 -11.90 8.41 -3.89
N SER A 196 -11.04 9.22 -4.52
CA SER A 196 -10.35 10.36 -3.90
C SER A 196 -11.12 11.68 -4.02
N THR A 197 -12.14 11.75 -4.87
CA THR A 197 -12.91 12.99 -5.11
C THR A 197 -14.37 12.84 -4.67
N THR A 198 -14.69 13.31 -3.46
CA THR A 198 -16.07 13.46 -3.00
C THR A 198 -16.78 14.58 -3.80
N PRO A 199 -17.94 14.34 -4.44
CA PRO A 199 -18.67 15.37 -5.17
C PRO A 199 -19.36 16.37 -4.23
N SER A 200 -19.32 17.63 -4.65
CA SER A 200 -19.95 18.81 -4.04
C SER A 200 -21.48 18.70 -3.96
N ALA A 201 -22.06 18.97 -2.79
CA ALA A 201 -23.47 19.36 -2.66
C ALA A 201 -23.73 20.24 -1.41
N HIS A 202 -24.27 21.43 -1.70
CA HIS A 202 -25.09 22.33 -0.89
C HIS A 202 -24.48 23.22 0.21
N THR A 203 -24.35 24.48 -0.21
CA THR A 203 -24.17 25.77 0.47
C THR A 203 -25.16 26.06 1.61
N ILE A 204 -24.69 26.36 2.84
CA ILE A 204 -25.27 27.26 3.88
C ILE A 204 -24.09 27.74 4.79
N PRO A 205 -24.07 28.97 5.34
CA PRO A 205 -22.84 29.77 5.48
C PRO A 205 -21.98 29.50 6.72
N VAL A 206 -20.68 29.69 6.50
CA VAL A 206 -19.54 29.56 7.42
C VAL A 206 -19.59 30.62 8.53
N LYS A 207 -19.36 30.17 9.77
CA LYS A 207 -18.83 31.02 10.85
C LYS A 207 -17.36 30.65 11.03
N THR A 208 -16.50 31.64 10.80
CA THR A 208 -15.04 31.51 10.75
C THR A 208 -14.46 31.16 12.12
N THR A 209 -13.80 30.00 12.21
CA THR A 209 -12.83 29.70 13.27
C THR A 209 -11.52 29.26 12.63
N VAL A 210 -10.46 30.01 12.92
CA VAL A 210 -9.10 29.78 12.47
C VAL A 210 -8.62 28.44 13.04
N HIS A 211 -8.29 27.47 12.18
CA HIS A 211 -7.67 26.21 12.56
C HIS A 211 -6.16 26.30 12.33
N PRO A 212 -5.32 25.82 13.28
CA PRO A 212 -3.86 25.86 13.16
C PRO A 212 -3.35 24.92 12.05
N THR A 213 -2.28 25.36 11.40
CA THR A 213 -1.50 24.66 10.37
C THR A 213 -1.20 23.21 10.76
N PRO A 214 -1.44 22.21 9.88
CA PRO A 214 -1.06 20.83 10.12
C PRO A 214 0.47 20.70 10.14
N THR A 215 0.99 20.10 11.21
CA THR A 215 2.38 19.64 11.30
C THR A 215 2.65 18.54 10.28
N PRO A 216 3.87 18.47 9.70
CA PRO A 216 4.19 17.52 8.65
C PRO A 216 4.13 16.08 9.16
N TYR A 217 3.38 15.25 8.44
CA TYR A 217 3.33 13.80 8.65
C TYR A 217 4.74 13.21 8.49
N PRO A 218 5.16 12.26 9.36
CA PRO A 218 6.44 11.57 9.19
C PRO A 218 6.42 10.76 7.89
N VAL A 219 7.40 11.02 7.03
CA VAL A 219 7.60 10.32 5.75
C VAL A 219 7.79 8.82 6.03
N PRO A 220 7.05 7.92 5.36
CA PRO A 220 7.21 6.47 5.50
C PRO A 220 8.67 6.02 5.28
N LYS A 221 9.14 5.04 6.05
CA LYS A 221 10.50 4.49 5.90
C LYS A 221 10.64 3.77 4.53
N PRO A 222 11.69 4.03 3.75
CA PRO A 222 11.88 3.39 2.44
C PRO A 222 11.93 1.86 2.54
N THR A 223 11.34 1.18 1.56
CA THR A 223 11.26 -0.29 1.52
C THR A 223 12.61 -0.90 1.15
N GLN A 224 13.07 -1.90 1.91
CA GLN A 224 14.32 -2.61 1.62
C GLN A 224 14.16 -3.52 0.40
N ASN A 225 15.01 -3.31 -0.61
CA ASN A 225 15.00 -4.07 -1.86
C ASN A 225 16.21 -5.02 -1.95
N ASN A 226 16.13 -6.03 -2.81
CA ASN A 226 17.21 -7.01 -3.05
C ASN A 226 17.73 -6.92 -4.48
N TYR A 227 19.06 -6.83 -4.60
CA TYR A 227 19.79 -6.74 -5.85
C TYR A 227 20.84 -7.83 -5.91
N THR A 228 20.90 -8.57 -7.02
CA THR A 228 21.86 -9.64 -7.25
C THR A 228 22.43 -9.52 -8.65
N LEU A 229 23.76 -9.55 -8.80
CA LEU A 229 24.45 -9.61 -10.08
C LEU A 229 25.19 -10.94 -10.23
N THR A 230 25.17 -11.47 -11.44
CA THR A 230 25.90 -12.67 -11.84
C THR A 230 26.95 -12.34 -12.88
N ASP A 231 28.11 -12.98 -12.82
CA ASP A 231 29.15 -12.89 -13.83
C ASP A 231 28.76 -13.62 -15.13
N SER A 232 29.62 -13.55 -16.16
CA SER A 232 29.42 -14.23 -17.44
C SER A 232 29.42 -15.77 -17.33
N GLY A 233 29.90 -16.32 -16.21
CA GLY A 233 29.87 -17.74 -15.87
C GLY A 233 28.64 -18.15 -15.04
N GLY A 234 27.70 -17.23 -14.79
CA GLY A 234 26.48 -17.48 -14.01
C GLY A 234 26.69 -17.55 -12.49
N LYS A 235 27.86 -17.16 -11.98
CA LYS A 235 28.13 -17.10 -10.54
C LYS A 235 27.76 -15.75 -9.97
N VAL A 236 27.17 -15.75 -8.76
CA VAL A 236 26.82 -14.51 -8.05
C VAL A 236 28.11 -13.76 -7.68
N CYS A 237 28.19 -12.50 -8.11
CA CYS A 237 29.35 -11.64 -7.92
C CYS A 237 29.03 -10.34 -7.17
N PHE A 238 27.75 -10.03 -6.99
CA PHE A 238 27.33 -8.90 -6.17
C PHE A 238 25.98 -9.22 -5.53
N MET A 239 25.85 -8.93 -4.23
CA MET A 239 24.56 -8.92 -3.56
C MET A 239 24.41 -7.64 -2.75
N ALA A 240 23.22 -7.04 -2.78
CA ALA A 240 22.85 -5.95 -1.89
C ALA A 240 21.38 -6.05 -1.47
N LEU A 241 21.15 -5.88 -0.18
CA LEU A 241 19.87 -5.53 0.42
C LEU A 241 20.00 -4.09 0.89
N MET A 242 19.23 -3.16 0.36
CA MET A 242 19.29 -1.77 0.84
C MET A 242 17.99 -1.04 0.59
N ALA A 243 17.61 -0.18 1.54
CA ALA A 243 16.62 0.86 1.33
C ALA A 243 17.38 2.15 0.96
N ALA A 244 17.06 2.74 -0.18
CA ALA A 244 17.71 3.95 -0.67
C ALA A 244 16.66 5.01 -1.02
N GLN A 245 16.89 6.23 -0.56
CA GLN A 245 16.07 7.41 -0.83
C GLN A 245 16.95 8.50 -1.44
N ILE A 246 16.41 9.19 -2.44
CA ILE A 246 17.07 10.28 -3.16
C ILE A 246 16.39 11.59 -2.76
N GLN A 247 17.21 12.60 -2.46
CA GLN A 247 16.77 13.96 -2.15
C GLN A 247 17.49 14.93 -3.08
N VAL A 248 16.73 15.77 -3.79
CA VAL A 248 17.26 16.77 -4.72
C VAL A 248 16.61 18.12 -4.48
N ASN A 249 17.44 19.14 -4.22
CA ASN A 249 17.05 20.54 -4.24
C ASN A 249 17.09 21.06 -5.68
N TYR A 250 16.05 21.77 -6.11
CA TYR A 250 15.93 22.31 -7.48
C TYR A 250 15.34 23.72 -7.48
N THR A 251 15.52 24.45 -8.57
CA THR A 251 14.99 25.82 -8.70
C THR A 251 13.61 25.79 -9.34
N ARG A 252 12.62 26.40 -8.69
CA ARG A 252 11.27 26.58 -9.26
C ARG A 252 11.18 27.84 -10.10
N THR A 253 10.25 27.87 -11.04
CA THR A 253 9.91 29.02 -11.90
C THR A 253 9.58 30.29 -11.11
N THR A 254 9.17 30.14 -9.84
CA THR A 254 8.96 31.27 -8.91
C THR A 254 10.25 31.88 -8.35
N GLY A 255 11.43 31.38 -8.73
CA GLY A 255 12.74 31.77 -8.18
C GLY A 255 13.01 31.26 -6.76
N LYS A 256 12.25 30.26 -6.28
CA LYS A 256 12.42 29.64 -4.95
C LYS A 256 12.97 28.22 -5.09
N THR A 257 13.67 27.73 -4.07
CA THR A 257 14.14 26.34 -4.02
C THR A 257 12.99 25.39 -3.68
N GLY A 258 12.83 24.32 -4.47
CA GLY A 258 12.00 23.16 -4.18
C GLY A 258 12.84 21.97 -3.71
N LEU A 259 12.20 20.99 -3.06
CA LEU A 259 12.82 19.73 -2.65
C LEU A 259 12.02 18.56 -3.23
N ALA A 260 12.68 17.69 -3.98
CA ALA A 260 12.14 16.45 -4.51
C ALA A 260 12.69 15.28 -3.69
N VAL A 261 11.81 14.38 -3.23
CA VAL A 261 12.17 13.20 -2.44
C VAL A 261 11.47 11.98 -3.00
N TRP A 262 12.22 10.92 -3.28
CA TRP A 262 11.64 9.65 -3.72
C TRP A 262 12.54 8.46 -3.36
N ASP A 263 11.93 7.29 -3.26
CA ASP A 263 12.62 6.04 -2.90
C ASP A 263 12.97 5.23 -4.15
N VAL A 264 14.01 4.40 -4.04
CA VAL A 264 14.31 3.40 -5.06
C VAL A 264 13.23 2.30 -5.01
N PRO A 265 12.47 2.06 -6.09
CA PRO A 265 11.32 1.18 -6.07
C PRO A 265 11.69 -0.31 -6.20
N LYS A 266 10.78 -1.21 -5.84
CA LYS A 266 11.01 -2.67 -5.86
C LYS A 266 11.21 -3.24 -7.29
N ASN A 267 10.64 -2.59 -8.31
CA ASN A 267 10.73 -2.99 -9.72
C ASN A 267 11.92 -2.35 -10.46
N THR A 268 13.02 -2.08 -9.74
CA THR A 268 14.23 -1.48 -10.31
C THR A 268 14.98 -2.48 -11.21
N LYS A 269 15.33 -2.05 -12.43
CA LYS A 269 16.20 -2.83 -13.31
C LYS A 269 17.63 -2.73 -12.80
N VAL A 270 18.22 -3.89 -12.52
CA VAL A 270 19.58 -4.00 -11.99
C VAL A 270 20.54 -4.32 -13.12
N ALA A 271 21.64 -3.57 -13.20
CA ALA A 271 22.78 -3.84 -14.07
C ALA A 271 24.06 -3.64 -13.26
N GLY A 272 25.21 -4.01 -13.83
CA GLY A 272 26.49 -3.83 -13.18
C GLY A 272 27.54 -4.83 -13.63
N THR A 273 28.74 -4.66 -13.11
CA THR A 273 29.89 -5.49 -13.46
C THR A 273 30.65 -5.88 -12.20
N CYS A 274 31.28 -7.04 -12.22
CA CYS A 274 32.16 -7.50 -11.16
C CYS A 274 33.49 -7.89 -11.80
N GLY A 275 34.53 -7.10 -11.55
CA GLY A 275 35.91 -7.42 -11.84
C GLY A 275 36.65 -7.88 -10.58
N ASN A 276 37.97 -8.04 -10.68
CA ASN A 276 38.80 -8.41 -9.53
C ASN A 276 39.03 -7.24 -8.57
N ASP A 277 39.13 -6.01 -9.11
CA ASP A 277 39.46 -4.81 -8.33
C ASP A 277 38.35 -3.76 -8.32
N THR A 278 37.40 -3.85 -9.25
CA THR A 278 36.24 -2.95 -9.32
C THR A 278 34.94 -3.74 -9.46
N ALA A 279 33.90 -3.31 -8.77
CA ALA A 279 32.53 -3.81 -8.94
C ALA A 279 31.56 -2.63 -9.00
N SER A 280 30.52 -2.73 -9.82
CA SER A 280 29.51 -1.68 -9.97
C SER A 280 28.12 -2.27 -9.79
N LEU A 281 27.26 -1.53 -9.08
CA LEU A 281 25.82 -1.75 -9.03
C LEU A 281 25.14 -0.56 -9.67
N GLN A 282 24.41 -0.81 -10.75
CA GLN A 282 23.63 0.16 -11.48
C GLN A 282 22.14 -0.14 -11.30
N LEU A 283 21.40 0.84 -10.78
CA LEU A 283 19.98 0.77 -10.50
C LEU A 283 19.24 1.72 -11.43
N VAL A 284 18.54 1.15 -12.42
CA VAL A 284 17.82 1.90 -13.44
C VAL A 284 16.32 1.74 -13.20
N PHE A 285 15.61 2.83 -12.97
CA PHE A 285 14.19 2.84 -12.67
C PHE A 285 13.50 4.05 -13.32
N ASP A 286 12.19 4.17 -13.14
CA ASP A 286 11.36 5.19 -13.80
C ASP A 286 11.45 5.19 -15.32
N GLY A 287 11.46 3.99 -15.91
CA GLY A 287 11.61 3.84 -17.36
C GLY A 287 12.99 4.24 -17.89
N GLY A 288 14.01 4.34 -17.03
CA GLY A 288 15.37 4.75 -17.41
C GLY A 288 15.68 6.22 -17.16
N LEU A 289 14.71 6.98 -16.62
CA LEU A 289 14.89 8.40 -16.30
C LEU A 289 15.72 8.64 -15.04
N THR A 290 15.83 7.64 -14.15
CA THR A 290 16.74 7.69 -12.99
C THR A 290 17.66 6.48 -13.01
N ASN A 291 18.96 6.75 -12.88
CA ASN A 291 20.02 5.76 -12.86
C ASN A 291 20.98 6.08 -11.70
N LEU A 292 20.97 5.22 -10.67
CA LEU A 292 21.90 5.29 -9.55
C LEU A 292 22.98 4.23 -9.72
N THR A 293 24.22 4.67 -9.90
CA THR A 293 25.39 3.79 -9.98
C THR A 293 26.24 3.93 -8.72
N VAL A 294 26.56 2.80 -8.08
CA VAL A 294 27.51 2.72 -6.97
C VAL A 294 28.68 1.86 -7.39
N VAL A 295 29.89 2.42 -7.36
CA VAL A 295 31.13 1.74 -7.71
C VAL A 295 31.92 1.43 -6.44
N PHE A 296 32.34 0.18 -6.35
CA PHE A 296 33.16 -0.37 -5.28
C PHE A 296 34.55 -0.70 -5.81
N VAL A 297 35.57 -0.43 -4.98
CA VAL A 297 36.97 -0.81 -5.25
C VAL A 297 37.46 -1.77 -4.18
N SER A 298 38.31 -2.72 -4.58
CA SER A 298 39.11 -3.49 -3.64
C SER A 298 40.18 -2.59 -3.02
N THR A 299 40.47 -2.78 -1.74
CA THR A 299 41.46 -2.00 -1.00
C THR A 299 42.45 -2.94 -0.31
N LYS A 300 43.73 -2.56 -0.25
CA LYS A 300 44.78 -3.28 0.51
C LYS A 300 45.21 -2.42 1.70
N GLY A 301 45.37 -3.02 2.88
CA GLY A 301 45.93 -2.35 4.07
C GLY A 301 44.91 -1.52 4.84
N TRP A 302 44.00 -2.19 5.54
CA TRP A 302 42.82 -1.59 6.16
C TRP A 302 43.01 -1.10 7.61
N ASN A 303 44.06 -1.57 8.29
CA ASN A 303 44.25 -1.34 9.71
C ASN A 303 45.50 -0.47 9.97
N ASP A 304 45.30 0.73 10.52
CA ASP A 304 46.39 1.58 11.05
C ASP A 304 47.09 0.97 12.30
N LEU A 305 46.68 -0.22 12.75
CA LEU A 305 47.15 -0.83 14.01
C LEU A 305 47.39 -2.35 13.98
N ALA A 306 47.33 -3.03 12.83
CA ALA A 306 47.78 -4.42 12.74
C ALA A 306 48.22 -4.77 11.31
N ASP A 307 49.50 -5.15 11.21
CA ASP A 307 50.15 -5.87 10.13
C ASP A 307 49.90 -5.40 8.70
N VAL A 308 50.88 -4.65 8.21
CA VAL A 308 51.08 -4.31 6.81
C VAL A 308 51.16 -5.62 6.00
N ASP A 309 50.29 -5.72 4.99
CA ASP A 309 50.41 -6.58 3.78
C ASP A 309 49.41 -7.76 3.57
N THR A 310 48.35 -7.95 4.38
CA THR A 310 47.37 -9.05 4.09
C THR A 310 45.88 -8.72 4.17
N ASP A 311 45.45 -7.62 4.78
CA ASP A 311 44.02 -7.29 4.85
C ASP A 311 43.53 -6.65 3.55
N ILE A 312 42.84 -7.47 2.74
CA ILE A 312 42.08 -7.05 1.56
C ILE A 312 40.66 -6.70 2.02
N GLY A 313 40.15 -5.54 1.62
CA GLY A 313 38.80 -5.06 1.92
C GLY A 313 38.14 -4.43 0.70
N PHE A 314 36.98 -3.81 0.89
CA PHE A 314 36.29 -3.03 -0.12
C PHE A 314 35.68 -1.76 0.47
N LYS A 315 35.43 -0.78 -0.40
CA LYS A 315 34.64 0.42 -0.08
C LYS A 315 33.92 0.92 -1.32
N ALA A 316 32.81 1.63 -1.14
CA ALA A 316 32.25 2.45 -2.22
C ALA A 316 33.22 3.60 -2.51
N SER A 317 33.74 3.69 -3.73
CA SER A 317 34.68 4.73 -4.18
C SER A 317 34.00 5.86 -4.92
N GLU A 318 32.87 5.57 -5.55
CA GLU A 318 32.17 6.52 -6.40
C GLU A 318 30.67 6.22 -6.42
N MET A 319 29.87 7.27 -6.38
CA MET A 319 28.43 7.19 -6.60
C MET A 319 28.06 8.23 -7.67
N VAL A 320 27.28 7.79 -8.65
CA VAL A 320 26.78 8.62 -9.75
C VAL A 320 25.27 8.51 -9.76
N LEU A 321 24.59 9.66 -9.71
CA LEU A 321 23.15 9.74 -9.92
C LEU A 321 22.90 10.51 -11.22
N GLU A 322 22.26 9.84 -12.17
CA GLU A 322 21.68 10.46 -13.34
C GLU A 322 20.16 10.51 -13.14
N TYR A 323 19.56 11.68 -13.29
CA TYR A 323 18.12 11.84 -13.18
C TYR A 323 17.63 12.90 -14.16
N MET A 324 16.40 12.76 -14.63
CA MET A 324 15.71 13.81 -15.38
C MET A 324 14.75 14.55 -14.46
N GLU A 325 14.81 15.88 -14.46
CA GLU A 325 13.79 16.67 -13.81
C GLU A 325 12.48 16.53 -14.60
N THR A 326 11.44 16.03 -13.95
CA THR A 326 10.13 15.81 -14.55
C THR A 326 9.09 16.53 -13.72
N GLU A 327 8.03 17.05 -14.35
CA GLU A 327 6.95 17.74 -13.63
C GLU A 327 6.34 16.90 -12.48
N ALA A 328 6.29 15.58 -12.65
CA ALA A 328 5.77 14.67 -11.64
C ALA A 328 6.60 14.64 -10.34
N ARG A 329 7.91 14.89 -10.42
CA ARG A 329 8.83 14.86 -9.26
C ARG A 329 9.39 16.21 -8.87
N PHE A 330 9.48 17.12 -9.84
CA PHE A 330 10.06 18.45 -9.76
C PHE A 330 9.02 19.46 -10.24
N PRO A 331 7.87 19.59 -9.53
CA PRO A 331 6.81 20.49 -9.92
C PRO A 331 7.31 21.94 -10.00
N ASP A 332 6.89 22.63 -11.05
CA ASP A 332 7.30 24.00 -11.37
C ASP A 332 8.82 24.18 -11.57
N SER A 333 9.58 23.14 -11.93
CA SER A 333 11.02 23.30 -12.17
C SER A 333 11.34 24.20 -13.38
N VAL A 334 12.38 25.05 -13.25
CA VAL A 334 12.93 25.81 -14.38
C VAL A 334 13.65 24.94 -15.41
N ASP A 335 14.13 23.78 -14.99
CA ASP A 335 14.93 22.85 -15.79
C ASP A 335 14.14 21.58 -16.17
N ASN A 336 12.79 21.61 -16.09
CA ASN A 336 11.93 20.47 -16.43
C ASN A 336 12.26 19.88 -17.83
N GLY A 337 12.46 18.57 -17.88
CA GLY A 337 12.90 17.81 -19.05
C GLY A 337 14.43 17.77 -19.26
N THR A 338 15.21 18.36 -18.35
CA THR A 338 16.69 18.35 -18.39
C THR A 338 17.21 17.15 -17.61
N SER A 339 18.23 16.49 -18.16
CA SER A 339 18.96 15.42 -17.47
C SER A 339 20.14 16.01 -16.71
N HIS A 340 20.27 15.62 -15.45
CA HIS A 340 21.35 15.98 -14.56
C HIS A 340 22.15 14.73 -14.24
N THR A 341 23.48 14.85 -14.26
CA THR A 341 24.41 13.83 -13.80
C THR A 341 25.21 14.43 -12.66
N THR A 342 25.10 13.84 -11.47
CA THR A 342 25.86 14.25 -10.30
C THR A 342 26.70 13.07 -9.83
N GLU A 343 27.99 13.30 -9.59
CA GLU A 343 28.90 12.27 -9.11
C GLU A 343 29.69 12.74 -7.89
N LYS A 344 30.03 11.78 -7.02
CA LYS A 344 31.01 11.98 -5.96
C LYS A 344 32.02 10.84 -5.97
N LYS A 345 33.28 11.21 -6.15
CA LYS A 345 34.44 10.31 -6.17
C LYS A 345 35.17 10.30 -4.83
N ASN A 346 36.11 9.38 -4.68
CA ASN A 346 36.91 9.19 -3.47
C ASN A 346 36.06 8.93 -2.21
N LEU A 347 34.87 8.35 -2.39
CA LEU A 347 34.05 7.93 -1.28
C LEU A 347 34.78 6.89 -0.43
N THR A 348 34.41 6.86 0.84
CA THR A 348 34.90 5.85 1.77
C THR A 348 33.79 5.27 2.62
N THR A 349 32.57 5.26 2.10
CA THR A 349 31.41 4.65 2.76
C THR A 349 31.29 3.16 2.40
N PHE A 350 30.42 2.43 3.08
CA PHE A 350 30.19 0.99 2.88
C PHE A 350 31.48 0.16 2.89
N ARG A 351 32.29 0.41 3.92
CA ARG A 351 33.57 -0.24 4.16
C ARG A 351 33.36 -1.64 4.73
N GLY A 352 33.84 -2.68 4.06
CA GLY A 352 33.88 -4.04 4.63
C GLY A 352 35.18 -4.80 4.32
N SER A 353 35.46 -5.83 5.11
CA SER A 353 36.59 -6.75 4.87
C SER A 353 36.28 -7.75 3.75
N SER A 354 37.29 -8.20 3.01
CA SER A 354 37.13 -9.25 2.00
C SER A 354 36.65 -10.57 2.64
N GLY A 355 35.71 -11.26 1.99
CA GLY A 355 35.09 -12.48 2.51
C GLY A 355 34.11 -12.24 3.66
N LYS A 356 33.62 -11.01 3.83
CA LYS A 356 32.52 -10.63 4.72
C LYS A 356 31.49 -9.80 3.96
N SER A 357 30.25 -9.78 4.45
CA SER A 357 29.24 -8.84 4.00
C SER A 357 29.21 -7.62 4.91
N TYR A 358 29.15 -6.42 4.34
CA TYR A 358 28.96 -5.19 5.10
C TYR A 358 27.51 -5.06 5.51
N LYS A 359 27.19 -4.76 6.78
CA LYS A 359 25.83 -4.45 7.25
C LYS A 359 25.79 -3.16 8.06
N CYS A 360 24.81 -2.31 7.79
CA CYS A 360 24.54 -1.11 8.58
C CYS A 360 23.04 -0.81 8.59
N ASN A 361 22.42 -0.86 9.77
CA ASN A 361 20.99 -0.57 9.91
C ASN A 361 20.74 0.93 10.14
N ALA A 362 21.70 1.61 10.77
CA ALA A 362 21.68 3.06 10.93
C ALA A 362 21.66 3.78 9.58
N ARG A 363 20.89 4.88 9.52
CA ARG A 363 20.81 5.74 8.34
C ARG A 363 22.17 6.34 7.99
N GLN A 364 22.61 6.13 6.76
CA GLN A 364 23.79 6.74 6.19
C GLN A 364 23.39 7.82 5.18
N SER A 365 24.00 8.98 5.28
CA SER A 365 23.84 10.09 4.33
C SER A 365 25.08 10.22 3.46
N VAL A 366 24.88 10.29 2.14
CA VAL A 366 25.93 10.56 1.15
C VAL A 366 25.49 11.75 0.30
N GLU A 367 26.02 12.92 0.62
CA GLU A 367 25.85 14.14 -0.18
C GLU A 367 26.71 14.01 -1.45
N LEU A 368 26.10 13.99 -2.64
CA LEU A 368 26.84 13.94 -3.91
C LEU A 368 27.37 15.33 -4.31
N ASN A 369 26.57 16.37 -4.10
CA ASN A 369 26.92 17.80 -4.19
C ASN A 369 26.03 18.61 -3.21
N ASP A 370 26.02 19.94 -3.32
CA ASP A 370 25.23 20.82 -2.43
C ASP A 370 23.71 20.63 -2.55
N ASP A 371 23.24 20.10 -3.69
CA ASP A 371 21.81 19.98 -4.01
C ASP A 371 21.28 18.54 -3.92
N VAL A 372 22.14 17.53 -4.00
CA VAL A 372 21.76 16.11 -4.13
C VAL A 372 22.31 15.29 -2.97
N THR A 373 21.40 14.67 -2.21
CA THR A 373 21.73 13.77 -1.10
C THR A 373 21.11 12.40 -1.29
N LEU A 374 21.91 11.35 -1.09
CA LEU A 374 21.45 9.96 -1.04
C LEU A 374 21.38 9.49 0.41
N LEU A 375 20.25 8.93 0.81
CA LEU A 375 20.05 8.33 2.12
C LEU A 375 19.92 6.82 1.97
N PHE A 376 20.73 6.08 2.74
CA PHE A 376 20.71 4.62 2.76
C PHE A 376 20.38 4.11 4.15
N GLU A 377 19.48 3.14 4.25
CA GLU A 377 19.07 2.47 5.49
C GLU A 377 19.00 0.96 5.27
N ASP A 378 19.13 0.20 6.36
CA ASP A 378 19.05 -1.26 6.34
C ASP A 378 19.93 -1.86 5.22
N VAL A 379 21.18 -1.39 5.14
CA VAL A 379 22.13 -1.79 4.11
C VAL A 379 22.80 -3.10 4.52
N GLN A 380 22.75 -4.11 3.67
CA GLN A 380 23.64 -5.26 3.70
C GLN A 380 24.17 -5.51 2.29
N LEU A 381 25.47 -5.38 2.06
CA LEU A 381 26.04 -5.55 0.72
C LEU A 381 27.36 -6.29 0.71
N GLN A 382 27.62 -6.94 -0.43
CA GLN A 382 28.83 -7.69 -0.69
C GLN A 382 29.19 -7.58 -2.17
N PRO A 383 30.15 -6.72 -2.54
CA PRO A 383 30.69 -6.66 -3.89
C PRO A 383 31.72 -7.78 -4.13
N PHE A 384 32.06 -8.01 -5.40
CA PHE A 384 33.11 -8.92 -5.91
C PHE A 384 32.74 -10.41 -6.00
N GLN A 385 33.00 -11.20 -4.95
CA GLN A 385 32.74 -12.64 -4.97
C GLN A 385 31.82 -12.99 -3.82
N VAL A 386 30.74 -13.69 -4.14
CA VAL A 386 29.77 -14.22 -3.17
C VAL A 386 29.84 -15.74 -3.19
N LYS A 387 30.29 -16.34 -2.10
CA LYS A 387 30.40 -17.80 -2.00
C LYS A 387 29.02 -18.41 -1.79
N GLY A 388 28.69 -19.46 -2.53
CA GLY A 388 27.46 -20.23 -2.31
C GLY A 388 26.14 -19.49 -2.59
N GLY A 389 26.17 -18.30 -3.22
CA GLY A 389 24.97 -17.53 -3.54
C GLY A 389 24.24 -16.93 -2.33
N HIS A 390 24.94 -16.78 -1.21
CA HIS A 390 24.44 -16.12 0.00
C HIS A 390 25.49 -15.15 0.54
N PHE A 391 25.07 -14.16 1.33
CA PHE A 391 26.02 -13.27 2.00
C PHE A 391 27.03 -14.05 2.85
N ASP A 392 28.29 -13.64 2.77
CA ASP A 392 29.35 -14.06 3.68
C ASP A 392 29.13 -13.45 5.08
N PRO A 393 29.86 -13.92 6.12
CA PRO A 393 29.67 -13.45 7.50
C PRO A 393 29.61 -11.94 7.62
N VAL A 394 28.69 -11.45 8.45
CA VAL A 394 28.38 -10.02 8.57
C VAL A 394 29.46 -9.27 9.34
N GLU A 395 29.84 -8.12 8.81
CA GLU A 395 30.59 -7.05 9.49
C GLU A 395 29.68 -5.84 9.68
N GLU A 396 29.36 -5.53 10.93
CA GLU A 396 28.46 -4.42 11.28
C GLU A 396 29.21 -3.09 11.36
N CYS A 397 28.58 -2.02 10.85
CA CYS A 397 29.11 -0.67 10.89
C CYS A 397 29.24 -0.12 12.31
N SER A 398 30.16 0.83 12.52
CA SER A 398 30.32 1.53 13.80
C SER A 398 29.11 2.40 14.18
N ALA A 399 28.34 2.87 13.19
CA ALA A 399 27.16 3.70 13.42
C ALA A 399 26.06 2.96 14.21
N ASP A 400 25.93 1.64 14.03
CA ASP A 400 24.98 0.81 14.79
C ASP A 400 25.35 0.72 16.29
N LYS A 401 26.61 1.03 16.66
CA LYS A 401 27.09 0.98 18.05
C LYS A 401 26.93 2.32 18.79
N GLN A 402 26.70 3.43 18.09
CA GLN A 402 26.70 4.78 18.66
C GLN A 402 25.36 5.19 19.29
N THR A 403 24.30 4.39 19.13
CA THR A 403 22.94 4.64 19.65
C THR A 403 22.72 4.30 21.13
N THR A 404 23.79 4.10 21.91
CA THR A 404 23.71 3.90 23.38
C THR A 404 24.62 4.89 24.10
N PRO A 405 24.10 5.92 24.81
CA PRO A 405 24.93 6.71 25.72
C PRO A 405 25.09 5.99 27.06
N GLU A 406 26.33 5.70 27.45
CA GLU A 406 26.74 5.33 28.81
C GLU A 406 26.57 6.50 29.81
N PRO A 407 26.47 6.24 31.12
CA PRO A 407 26.10 7.23 32.13
C PRO A 407 27.30 8.06 32.60
N GLY A 408 27.38 9.31 32.13
CA GLY A 408 28.31 10.33 32.64
C GLY A 408 27.61 11.38 33.50
N ASN A 409 27.87 11.38 34.80
CA ASN A 409 27.47 12.40 35.78
C ASN A 409 27.79 13.83 35.29
N THR A 410 26.79 14.71 35.18
CA THR A 410 26.90 16.15 35.52
C THR A 410 25.51 16.74 35.72
N THR A 411 25.32 17.31 36.90
CA THR A 411 24.08 17.86 37.46
C THR A 411 23.72 19.20 36.82
N THR A 412 22.50 19.36 36.31
CA THR A 412 21.86 20.69 36.12
C THR A 412 20.33 20.55 36.21
N PRO A 413 19.59 21.51 36.80
CA PRO A 413 18.26 21.27 37.37
C PRO A 413 17.13 21.18 36.34
N MET A 414 16.14 20.35 36.70
CA MET A 414 14.88 20.04 36.03
C MET A 414 14.11 21.27 35.51
N THR A 415 13.61 21.15 34.28
CA THR A 415 12.25 21.60 33.95
C THR A 415 11.41 20.37 33.64
N THR A 416 10.41 20.14 34.49
CA THR A 416 9.48 19.01 34.45
C THR A 416 8.65 19.04 33.17
N MET A 417 8.93 18.14 32.23
CA MET A 417 7.95 17.73 31.21
C MET A 417 7.39 16.36 31.58
N ALA A 418 6.06 16.27 31.50
CA ALA A 418 5.25 15.13 31.87
C ALA A 418 5.69 13.83 31.16
N THR A 419 5.65 12.75 31.93
CA THR A 419 5.82 11.37 31.48
C THR A 419 4.93 11.06 30.29
N VAL A 420 5.56 10.76 29.14
CA VAL A 420 4.87 10.11 28.03
C VAL A 420 4.48 8.69 28.49
N PRO A 421 3.20 8.30 28.43
CA PRO A 421 2.73 7.01 28.89
C PRO A 421 3.26 5.87 28.01
N PRO A 422 3.31 4.63 28.53
CA PRO A 422 3.80 3.45 27.80
C PRO A 422 3.08 3.27 26.46
N PRO A 423 3.73 2.62 25.46
CA PRO A 423 3.20 2.47 24.12
C PRO A 423 1.83 1.81 24.15
N ARG A 424 0.81 2.54 23.68
CA ARG A 424 -0.57 2.08 23.60
C ARG A 424 -0.72 1.10 22.42
N PRO A 425 -1.60 0.08 22.53
CA PRO A 425 -1.54 -1.16 21.75
C PRO A 425 -1.80 -0.98 20.26
N GLY A 426 -1.27 -1.94 19.49
CA GLY A 426 -1.57 -2.12 18.07
C GLY A 426 -3.06 -1.97 17.77
N HIS A 427 -3.34 -1.31 16.65
CA HIS A 427 -4.69 -0.97 16.19
C HIS A 427 -5.65 -2.17 16.28
N ASP A 428 -6.77 -2.01 17.01
CA ASP A 428 -7.83 -3.00 17.09
C ASP A 428 -8.35 -3.37 15.69
N PRO A 429 -8.71 -4.64 15.43
CA PRO A 429 -9.22 -5.07 14.14
C PRO A 429 -10.50 -4.34 13.75
N SER A 430 -10.66 -4.09 12.44
CA SER A 430 -11.88 -3.50 11.89
C SER A 430 -13.08 -4.44 12.06
N MET A 431 -14.26 -3.87 12.25
CA MET A 431 -15.51 -4.63 12.28
C MET A 431 -15.87 -5.12 10.88
N LEU A 432 -16.13 -6.41 10.75
CA LEU A 432 -16.53 -7.06 9.51
C LEU A 432 -17.93 -7.66 9.65
N ASN A 433 -18.71 -7.59 8.57
CA ASN A 433 -20.06 -8.14 8.50
C ASN A 433 -20.04 -9.38 7.60
N PHE A 434 -20.56 -10.50 8.11
CA PHE A 434 -20.60 -11.79 7.45
C PHE A 434 -22.05 -12.28 7.35
N THR A 435 -22.45 -12.69 6.16
CA THR A 435 -23.79 -13.22 5.88
C THR A 435 -23.66 -14.45 4.98
N LEU A 436 -24.29 -15.57 5.36
CA LEU A 436 -24.40 -16.75 4.51
C LEU A 436 -25.86 -17.03 4.17
N THR A 437 -26.09 -17.47 2.95
CA THR A 437 -27.39 -17.93 2.45
C THR A 437 -27.39 -19.44 2.22
N ASP A 438 -28.54 -20.07 2.38
CA ASP A 438 -28.76 -21.46 2.00
C ASP A 438 -29.06 -21.61 0.50
N ASP A 439 -29.28 -22.84 0.04
CA ASP A 439 -29.60 -23.15 -1.36
C ASP A 439 -30.91 -22.50 -1.86
N ASN A 440 -31.72 -21.94 -0.96
CA ASN A 440 -32.96 -21.24 -1.27
C ASN A 440 -32.82 -19.70 -1.11
N ASP A 441 -31.59 -19.18 -1.15
CA ASP A 441 -31.24 -17.76 -0.96
C ASP A 441 -31.71 -17.16 0.39
N LYS A 442 -32.02 -18.00 1.38
CA LYS A 442 -32.44 -17.53 2.70
C LYS A 442 -31.22 -17.37 3.61
N ILE A 443 -31.13 -16.24 4.31
CA ILE A 443 -30.04 -16.00 5.25
C ILE A 443 -30.10 -17.04 6.38
N CYS A 444 -29.03 -17.81 6.51
CA CYS A 444 -28.91 -18.91 7.46
C CYS A 444 -27.82 -18.67 8.52
N PHE A 445 -26.98 -17.66 8.31
CA PHE A 445 -25.96 -17.21 9.26
C PHE A 445 -25.73 -15.71 9.14
N MET A 446 -25.56 -15.04 10.28
CA MET A 446 -25.10 -13.66 10.36
C MET A 446 -24.05 -13.52 11.45
N ALA A 447 -22.99 -12.75 11.18
CA ALA A 447 -22.02 -12.35 12.19
C ALA A 447 -21.48 -10.95 11.92
N VAL A 448 -21.21 -10.20 12.98
CA VAL A 448 -20.51 -8.92 12.97
C VAL A 448 -19.41 -9.02 14.01
N MET A 449 -18.15 -9.02 13.59
CA MET A 449 -17.01 -9.19 14.50
C MET A 449 -15.71 -8.66 13.88
N GLY A 450 -14.78 -8.21 14.73
CA GLY A 450 -13.40 -7.95 14.33
C GLY A 450 -12.51 -9.14 14.68
N LEU A 451 -11.64 -9.56 13.76
CA LEU A 451 -10.74 -10.70 13.94
C LEU A 451 -9.28 -10.26 13.74
N GLN A 452 -8.43 -10.68 14.67
CA GLN A 452 -6.98 -10.50 14.63
C GLN A 452 -6.32 -11.85 14.88
N ILE A 453 -5.35 -12.19 14.05
CA ILE A 453 -4.57 -13.41 14.14
C ILE A 453 -3.26 -13.08 14.85
N GLU A 454 -2.86 -13.96 15.75
CA GLU A 454 -1.62 -13.88 16.51
C GLU A 454 -0.87 -15.21 16.37
N VAL A 455 0.35 -15.17 15.84
CA VAL A 455 1.18 -16.36 15.65
C VAL A 455 2.57 -16.13 16.24
N ASN A 456 2.91 -16.95 17.24
CA ASN A 456 4.26 -17.05 17.79
C ASN A 456 5.13 -17.89 16.86
N TYR A 457 6.30 -17.37 16.54
CA TYR A 457 7.28 -18.02 15.68
C TYR A 457 8.70 -17.69 16.14
N ILE A 458 9.64 -18.56 15.80
CA ILE A 458 11.05 -18.33 16.09
C ILE A 458 11.62 -17.42 14.99
N ALA A 459 12.09 -16.26 15.40
CA ALA A 459 12.75 -15.32 14.53
C ALA A 459 14.19 -15.78 14.21
N GLN A 460 14.82 -15.13 13.24
CA GLN A 460 16.18 -15.44 12.82
C GLN A 460 17.22 -15.34 13.95
N ASP A 461 16.99 -14.49 14.94
CA ASP A 461 17.82 -14.33 16.13
C ASP A 461 17.57 -15.42 17.20
N SER A 462 16.84 -16.47 16.86
CA SER A 462 16.41 -17.55 17.74
C SER A 462 15.56 -17.09 18.94
N LYS A 463 15.04 -15.86 18.92
CA LYS A 463 14.06 -15.40 19.90
C LYS A 463 12.64 -15.74 19.45
N ASN A 464 11.77 -15.91 20.44
CA ASN A 464 10.36 -16.13 20.19
C ASN A 464 9.68 -14.77 19.94
N THR A 465 9.13 -14.61 18.75
CA THR A 465 8.48 -13.38 18.28
C THR A 465 7.03 -13.68 17.93
N THR A 466 6.18 -12.66 17.97
CA THR A 466 4.76 -12.80 17.68
C THR A 466 4.35 -11.95 16.48
N ALA A 467 3.91 -12.60 15.41
CA ALA A 467 3.25 -11.97 14.28
C ALA A 467 1.80 -11.65 14.66
N ARG A 468 1.32 -10.45 14.33
CA ARG A 468 -0.08 -10.04 14.51
C ARG A 468 -0.59 -9.34 13.28
N TRP A 469 -1.74 -9.77 12.77
CA TRP A 469 -2.40 -9.11 11.66
C TRP A 469 -3.91 -9.23 11.73
N ASN A 470 -4.61 -8.26 11.14
CA ASN A 470 -6.06 -8.18 11.17
C ASN A 470 -6.65 -8.80 9.91
N VAL A 471 -7.84 -9.40 10.02
CA VAL A 471 -8.60 -9.80 8.84
C VAL A 471 -9.00 -8.53 8.06
N PRO A 472 -8.69 -8.44 6.76
CA PRO A 472 -8.91 -7.22 5.98
C PRO A 472 -10.39 -7.06 5.58
N LYS A 473 -10.77 -5.85 5.16
CA LYS A 473 -12.17 -5.54 4.76
C LYS A 473 -12.61 -6.25 3.48
N ASN A 474 -11.69 -6.51 2.56
CA ASN A 474 -11.92 -7.20 1.28
C ASN A 474 -11.75 -8.73 1.40
N VAL A 475 -12.05 -9.32 2.55
CA VAL A 475 -11.98 -10.77 2.77
C VAL A 475 -13.06 -11.50 1.95
N ASN A 476 -12.69 -12.61 1.31
CA ASN A 476 -13.64 -13.50 0.64
C ASN A 476 -14.35 -14.39 1.66
N VAL A 477 -15.68 -14.39 1.65
CA VAL A 477 -16.52 -15.06 2.66
C VAL A 477 -17.33 -16.16 1.98
N THR A 478 -17.17 -17.39 2.43
CA THR A 478 -17.93 -18.56 1.96
C THR A 478 -18.41 -19.38 3.16
N GLY A 479 -19.32 -20.32 2.94
CA GLY A 479 -19.83 -21.13 4.04
C GLY A 479 -20.94 -22.08 3.62
N LYS A 480 -21.31 -22.97 4.53
CA LYS A 480 -22.44 -23.89 4.35
C LYS A 480 -23.31 -23.90 5.59
N CYS A 481 -24.62 -23.92 5.39
CA CYS A 481 -25.59 -24.03 6.47
C CYS A 481 -26.31 -25.37 6.40
N SER A 482 -26.49 -25.98 7.55
CA SER A 482 -27.35 -27.14 7.74
C SER A 482 -28.11 -26.99 9.06
N ASN A 483 -29.00 -27.94 9.36
CA ASN A 483 -29.78 -27.92 10.60
C ASN A 483 -28.94 -28.21 11.85
N THR A 484 -27.76 -28.80 11.69
CA THR A 484 -26.90 -29.24 12.80
C THR A 484 -25.56 -28.52 12.83
N THR A 485 -25.03 -28.14 11.67
CA THR A 485 -23.74 -27.47 11.51
C THR A 485 -23.81 -26.27 10.57
N THR A 486 -23.09 -25.20 10.89
CA THR A 486 -22.88 -24.07 9.98
C THR A 486 -21.40 -23.78 9.91
N THR A 487 -20.83 -23.64 8.71
CA THR A 487 -19.42 -23.30 8.51
C THR A 487 -19.29 -21.90 7.94
N LEU A 488 -18.41 -21.09 8.53
CA LEU A 488 -17.98 -19.79 8.03
C LEU A 488 -16.51 -19.90 7.62
N THR A 489 -16.21 -19.63 6.36
CA THR A 489 -14.85 -19.70 5.80
C THR A 489 -14.44 -18.33 5.26
N LEU A 490 -13.37 -17.78 5.80
CA LEU A 490 -12.76 -16.51 5.43
C LEU A 490 -11.47 -16.78 4.67
N THR A 491 -11.30 -16.20 3.48
CA THR A 491 -10.11 -16.37 2.62
C THR A 491 -9.57 -15.02 2.16
N PHE A 492 -8.29 -14.76 2.39
CA PHE A 492 -7.62 -13.49 2.05
C PHE A 492 -6.13 -13.71 1.77
N ASP A 493 -5.36 -12.64 1.56
CA ASP A 493 -3.95 -12.69 1.13
C ASP A 493 -3.75 -13.49 -0.17
N GLY A 494 -4.63 -13.26 -1.16
CA GLY A 494 -4.59 -13.99 -2.43
C GLY A 494 -4.92 -15.49 -2.30
N GLY A 495 -5.54 -15.92 -1.19
CA GLY A 495 -5.88 -17.33 -0.92
C GLY A 495 -4.90 -18.05 0.00
N LEU A 496 -3.84 -17.37 0.44
CA LEU A 496 -2.79 -17.94 1.29
C LEU A 496 -3.23 -18.08 2.76
N THR A 497 -4.17 -17.27 3.21
CA THR A 497 -4.71 -17.32 4.57
C THR A 497 -6.19 -17.73 4.55
N VAL A 498 -6.54 -18.79 5.29
CA VAL A 498 -7.91 -19.33 5.42
C VAL A 498 -8.26 -19.55 6.88
N VAL A 499 -9.35 -18.95 7.35
CA VAL A 499 -9.93 -19.19 8.68
C VAL A 499 -11.31 -19.80 8.49
N MET A 500 -11.53 -21.02 9.00
CA MET A 500 -12.82 -21.70 8.96
C MET A 500 -13.33 -21.93 10.38
N MET A 501 -14.52 -21.43 10.69
CA MET A 501 -15.22 -21.64 11.97
C MET A 501 -16.43 -22.53 11.74
N THR A 502 -16.55 -23.61 12.50
CA THR A 502 -17.70 -24.51 12.50
C THR A 502 -18.53 -24.27 13.74
N PHE A 503 -19.78 -23.89 13.53
CA PHE A 503 -20.81 -23.80 14.55
C PHE A 503 -21.58 -25.11 14.60
N LYS A 504 -21.76 -25.66 15.80
CA LYS A 504 -22.58 -26.85 16.04
C LYS A 504 -23.76 -26.52 16.91
N ASN A 505 -24.89 -27.12 16.56
CA ASN A 505 -26.07 -27.20 17.40
C ASN A 505 -25.92 -28.39 18.36
N GLN A 506 -26.07 -28.15 19.66
CA GLN A 506 -26.06 -29.15 20.72
C GLN A 506 -27.43 -29.21 21.38
N SER A 507 -28.06 -30.39 21.33
CA SER A 507 -29.24 -30.72 22.12
C SER A 507 -28.84 -31.30 23.49
N GLY A 508 -29.36 -30.74 24.58
CA GLY A 508 -29.11 -31.25 25.93
C GLY A 508 -29.70 -32.65 26.17
N LYS A 509 -29.05 -33.46 27.02
CA LYS A 509 -29.63 -34.71 27.55
C LYS A 509 -30.90 -34.36 28.35
N GLY A 510 -32.07 -34.76 27.85
CA GLY A 510 -33.37 -34.42 28.43
C GLY A 510 -34.19 -33.38 27.66
N GLY A 511 -33.77 -33.00 26.44
CA GLY A 511 -34.63 -32.31 25.45
C GLY A 511 -34.95 -30.84 25.71
N SER A 512 -34.41 -30.21 26.75
CA SER A 512 -34.91 -28.89 27.18
C SER A 512 -33.97 -27.68 26.97
N VAL A 513 -32.79 -27.84 26.36
CA VAL A 513 -32.07 -26.67 25.82
C VAL A 513 -31.27 -27.05 24.58
N ASN A 514 -31.62 -26.47 23.43
CA ASN A 514 -30.81 -26.53 22.23
C ASN A 514 -29.92 -25.29 22.18
N LYS A 515 -28.60 -25.48 22.27
CA LYS A 515 -27.61 -24.38 22.25
C LYS A 515 -26.75 -24.48 21.00
N PHE A 516 -26.22 -23.35 20.54
CA PHE A 516 -25.14 -23.35 19.55
C PHE A 516 -23.82 -22.94 20.19
N MET A 517 -22.72 -23.32 19.55
CA MET A 517 -21.38 -22.83 19.86
C MET A 517 -20.47 -22.99 18.64
N VAL A 518 -19.36 -22.28 18.60
CA VAL A 518 -18.23 -22.65 17.74
C VAL A 518 -17.57 -23.89 18.33
N SER A 519 -17.63 -24.99 17.59
CA SER A 519 -17.06 -26.28 17.99
C SER A 519 -15.68 -26.53 17.41
N ASP A 520 -15.42 -26.05 16.20
CA ASP A 520 -14.19 -26.32 15.48
C ASP A 520 -13.69 -25.04 14.82
N ILE A 521 -12.38 -24.76 14.91
CA ILE A 521 -11.72 -23.71 14.15
C ILE A 521 -10.52 -24.32 13.44
N ASP A 522 -10.50 -24.20 12.11
CA ASP A 522 -9.39 -24.58 11.25
C ASP A 522 -8.75 -23.31 10.69
N PHE A 523 -7.44 -23.18 10.86
CA PHE A 523 -6.66 -22.05 10.40
C PHE A 523 -5.51 -22.52 9.53
N ARG A 524 -5.44 -21.98 8.31
CA ARG A 524 -4.36 -22.22 7.36
C ARG A 524 -3.70 -20.90 7.00
N TYR A 525 -2.38 -20.87 7.00
CA TYR A 525 -1.62 -19.70 6.58
C TYR A 525 -0.29 -20.16 5.98
N MET A 526 0.26 -19.35 5.09
CA MET A 526 1.63 -19.51 4.63
C MET A 526 2.54 -18.60 5.45
N LYS A 527 3.70 -19.10 5.89
CA LYS A 527 4.73 -18.27 6.50
C LYS A 527 5.40 -17.44 5.41
N ASP A 528 4.93 -16.23 5.20
CA ASP A 528 5.48 -15.28 4.23
C ASP A 528 6.18 -14.11 4.93
N LYS A 529 6.92 -13.32 4.15
CA LYS A 529 7.61 -12.14 4.70
C LYS A 529 6.67 -10.98 5.04
N SER A 530 5.41 -10.99 4.59
CA SER A 530 4.43 -9.95 4.93
C SER A 530 3.97 -10.05 6.38
N HIS A 531 3.72 -11.27 6.87
CA HIS A 531 3.24 -11.52 8.23
C HIS A 531 4.36 -11.98 9.17
N PHE A 532 5.41 -12.62 8.63
CA PHE A 532 6.54 -13.17 9.37
C PHE A 532 7.87 -12.61 8.86
N PRO A 533 8.09 -11.29 8.96
CA PRO A 533 9.25 -10.62 8.36
C PRO A 533 10.58 -11.18 8.89
N ASP A 534 10.61 -11.59 10.16
CA ASP A 534 11.81 -12.05 10.85
C ASP A 534 11.90 -13.58 10.93
N ALA A 535 11.02 -14.33 10.25
CA ALA A 535 11.05 -15.79 10.32
C ALA A 535 12.33 -16.34 9.69
N GLN A 536 12.82 -17.46 10.24
CA GLN A 536 13.97 -18.16 9.67
C GLN A 536 13.73 -18.51 8.19
N PRO A 537 14.74 -18.38 7.31
CA PRO A 537 14.58 -18.63 5.88
C PRO A 537 14.06 -20.03 5.55
N ALA A 538 14.43 -21.04 6.35
CA ALA A 538 13.95 -22.42 6.21
C ALA A 538 12.46 -22.59 6.51
N GLU A 539 11.82 -21.59 7.15
CA GLU A 539 10.42 -21.59 7.53
C GLU A 539 9.54 -20.78 6.57
N LEU A 540 10.12 -19.96 5.69
CA LEU A 540 9.39 -19.14 4.72
C LEU A 540 8.88 -19.99 3.54
N GLY A 541 7.65 -19.71 3.09
CA GLY A 541 6.95 -20.46 2.03
C GLY A 541 6.28 -21.76 2.50
N LYS A 542 6.38 -22.11 3.79
CA LYS A 542 5.69 -23.29 4.35
C LYS A 542 4.23 -22.96 4.64
N ASN A 543 3.34 -23.85 4.18
CA ASN A 543 1.93 -23.85 4.57
C ASN A 543 1.77 -24.53 5.92
N VAL A 544 1.16 -23.83 6.87
CA VAL A 544 0.86 -24.33 8.21
C VAL A 544 -0.65 -24.44 8.36
N SER A 545 -1.13 -25.60 8.81
CA SER A 545 -2.53 -25.84 9.15
C SER A 545 -2.64 -26.15 10.63
N VAL A 546 -3.54 -25.47 11.33
CA VAL A 546 -3.83 -25.64 12.75
C VAL A 546 -5.32 -25.84 12.91
N SER A 547 -5.72 -26.88 13.61
CA SER A 547 -7.11 -27.21 13.87
C SER A 547 -7.33 -27.39 15.35
N GLN A 548 -8.39 -26.79 15.88
CA GLN A 548 -8.84 -27.00 17.25
C GLN A 548 -10.30 -27.42 17.26
N HIS A 549 -10.58 -28.51 17.97
CA HIS A 549 -11.88 -29.17 18.01
C HIS A 549 -12.46 -29.15 19.42
N ASN A 550 -13.76 -29.41 19.53
CA ASN A 550 -14.49 -29.41 20.81
C ASN A 550 -14.39 -28.08 21.57
N LEU A 551 -14.26 -26.98 20.83
CA LEU A 551 -14.37 -25.63 21.39
C LEU A 551 -15.78 -25.39 21.93
N THR A 552 -15.87 -24.51 22.92
CA THR A 552 -17.13 -24.08 23.54
C THR A 552 -17.17 -22.55 23.60
N VAL A 553 -16.84 -21.89 22.48
CA VAL A 553 -16.77 -20.43 22.38
C VAL A 553 -17.96 -19.86 21.60
N PHE A 554 -18.32 -18.60 21.88
CA PHE A 554 -19.50 -17.91 21.32
C PHE A 554 -20.78 -18.75 21.45
N LYS A 555 -21.05 -19.17 22.69
CA LYS A 555 -22.18 -20.03 23.02
C LYS A 555 -23.44 -19.21 23.24
N GLY A 556 -24.54 -19.63 22.63
CA GLY A 556 -25.86 -19.04 22.83
C GLY A 556 -26.98 -20.05 22.69
N GLU A 557 -28.20 -19.67 23.06
CA GLU A 557 -29.40 -20.49 22.82
C GLU A 557 -29.86 -20.43 21.36
N LEU A 558 -30.34 -21.57 20.82
CA LEU A 558 -30.89 -21.57 19.46
C LEU A 558 -32.10 -20.63 19.36
N GLY A 559 -32.13 -19.82 18.30
CA GLY A 559 -33.19 -18.83 18.09
C GLY A 559 -32.90 -17.48 18.73
N SER A 560 -31.76 -17.32 19.40
CA SER A 560 -31.20 -16.07 19.91
C SER A 560 -29.86 -15.78 19.22
N SER A 561 -29.36 -14.54 19.32
CA SER A 561 -27.99 -14.19 18.92
C SER A 561 -27.06 -14.20 20.14
N TYR A 562 -25.74 -14.28 19.91
CA TYR A 562 -24.72 -14.10 20.95
C TYR A 562 -24.04 -12.74 20.75
N LEU A 563 -23.92 -11.95 21.82
CA LEU A 563 -23.27 -10.64 21.79
C LEU A 563 -22.19 -10.51 22.87
N CYS A 564 -20.98 -10.10 22.49
CA CYS A 564 -19.87 -9.86 23.40
C CYS A 564 -18.99 -8.71 22.92
N LYS A 565 -18.99 -7.60 23.64
CA LYS A 565 -18.23 -6.38 23.32
C LYS A 565 -16.78 -6.52 23.72
N VAL A 566 -16.51 -7.14 24.87
CA VAL A 566 -15.15 -7.42 25.34
C VAL A 566 -14.47 -8.43 24.41
N GLY A 567 -13.23 -8.12 24.02
CA GLY A 567 -12.44 -9.00 23.17
C GLY A 567 -12.10 -10.33 23.84
N LYS A 568 -12.16 -11.42 23.07
CA LYS A 568 -11.85 -12.78 23.52
C LYS A 568 -10.71 -13.38 22.69
N ASN A 569 -9.70 -13.92 23.38
CA ASN A 569 -8.61 -14.67 22.77
C ASN A 569 -8.96 -16.17 22.75
N ILE A 570 -8.78 -16.82 21.60
CA ILE A 570 -9.06 -18.23 21.37
C ILE A 570 -7.75 -18.88 20.93
N THR A 571 -7.13 -19.63 21.83
CA THR A 571 -5.88 -20.34 21.56
C THR A 571 -6.17 -21.60 20.75
N LEU A 572 -5.67 -21.66 19.51
CA LEU A 572 -5.86 -22.80 18.61
C LEU A 572 -4.81 -23.89 18.89
N ASN A 573 -3.56 -23.49 19.12
CA ASN A 573 -2.48 -24.36 19.60
C ASN A 573 -1.46 -23.56 20.43
N GLN A 574 -0.29 -24.14 20.73
CA GLN A 574 0.77 -23.48 21.51
C GLN A 574 1.28 -22.17 20.89
N ASN A 575 1.15 -22.00 19.58
CA ASN A 575 1.75 -20.90 18.84
C ASN A 575 0.72 -19.97 18.18
N VAL A 576 -0.54 -20.36 18.05
CA VAL A 576 -1.55 -19.61 17.30
C VAL A 576 -2.71 -19.25 18.21
N THR A 577 -3.03 -17.97 18.26
CA THR A 577 -4.19 -17.41 18.96
C THR A 577 -5.00 -16.56 17.99
N LEU A 578 -6.32 -16.75 18.02
CA LEU A 578 -7.28 -15.92 17.30
C LEU A 578 -7.96 -14.99 18.30
N ARG A 579 -7.78 -13.68 18.13
CA ARG A 579 -8.46 -12.65 18.91
C ARG A 579 -9.69 -12.16 18.16
N ALA A 580 -10.85 -12.28 18.81
CA ALA A 580 -12.12 -11.77 18.29
C ALA A 580 -12.63 -10.64 19.19
N ILE A 581 -13.09 -9.54 18.59
CA ILE A 581 -13.65 -8.40 19.34
C ILE A 581 -15.04 -8.06 18.85
N LYS A 582 -15.86 -7.49 19.75
CA LYS A 582 -17.21 -6.98 19.44
C LYS A 582 -18.05 -8.01 18.68
N VAL A 583 -18.04 -9.25 19.15
CA VAL A 583 -18.66 -10.38 18.48
C VAL A 583 -20.17 -10.31 18.63
N HIS A 584 -20.89 -10.23 17.51
CA HIS A 584 -22.34 -10.43 17.45
C HIS A 584 -22.63 -11.52 16.41
N VAL A 585 -23.05 -12.71 16.82
CA VAL A 585 -23.19 -13.85 15.91
C VAL A 585 -24.47 -14.63 16.16
N GLN A 586 -25.10 -15.09 15.09
CA GLN A 586 -26.25 -15.98 15.15
C GLN A 586 -26.17 -17.01 14.02
N PRO A 587 -25.81 -18.26 14.37
CA PRO A 587 -25.98 -19.40 13.50
C PRO A 587 -27.36 -20.02 13.73
N PHE A 588 -27.95 -20.59 12.67
CA PHE A 588 -29.23 -21.30 12.71
C PHE A 588 -30.45 -20.42 13.05
N GLY A 589 -31.60 -20.69 12.40
CA GLY A 589 -32.89 -20.19 12.86
C GLY A 589 -33.07 -18.65 12.84
N LEU A 590 -32.44 -17.93 11.89
CA LEU A 590 -32.68 -16.51 11.66
C LEU A 590 -34.14 -16.25 11.25
N LYS A 591 -34.75 -15.23 11.85
CA LYS A 591 -36.09 -14.75 11.50
C LYS A 591 -35.97 -13.37 10.87
N ASN A 592 -36.69 -13.15 9.75
CA ASN A 592 -36.79 -11.83 9.10
C ASN A 592 -35.44 -11.17 8.73
N ASN A 593 -34.41 -11.95 8.38
CA ASN A 593 -33.09 -11.45 7.94
C ASN A 593 -32.41 -10.49 8.94
N LYS A 594 -32.64 -10.67 10.25
CA LYS A 594 -32.05 -9.86 11.32
C LYS A 594 -31.63 -10.73 12.50
N PHE A 595 -30.71 -10.23 13.30
CA PHE A 595 -30.39 -10.83 14.59
C PHE A 595 -31.63 -10.87 15.50
N ASN A 596 -31.85 -12.02 16.12
CA ASN A 596 -32.81 -12.20 17.20
C ASN A 596 -32.22 -11.64 18.50
N GLU A 597 -33.01 -11.67 19.58
CA GLU A 597 -32.61 -11.21 20.92
C GLU A 597 -31.24 -11.78 21.31
N ALA A 598 -30.36 -10.92 21.81
CA ALA A 598 -28.96 -11.25 22.05
C ALA A 598 -28.74 -11.73 23.49
N GLU A 599 -28.16 -12.91 23.63
CA GLU A 599 -27.55 -13.38 24.87
C GLU A 599 -26.19 -12.71 25.03
N VAL A 600 -26.09 -11.83 26.02
CA VAL A 600 -24.89 -11.07 26.32
C VAL A 600 -23.91 -11.94 27.11
N CYS A 601 -22.64 -11.94 26.69
CA CYS A 601 -21.61 -12.74 27.34
C CYS A 601 -21.33 -12.31 28.78
N GLU A 602 -20.84 -13.23 29.61
CA GLU A 602 -20.51 -12.96 31.02
C GLU A 602 -19.48 -11.84 31.21
N ALA A 603 -18.56 -11.66 30.26
CA ALA A 603 -17.53 -10.61 30.33
C ALA A 603 -18.11 -9.20 30.18
N ASP A 604 -19.27 -9.07 29.54
CA ASP A 604 -20.02 -7.82 29.40
C ASP A 604 -21.05 -7.65 30.54
N ASN A 605 -21.26 -8.67 31.37
CA ASN A 605 -22.19 -8.63 32.47
C ASN A 605 -21.48 -8.04 33.72
N ASP A 606 -21.77 -6.76 34.03
CA ASP A 606 -21.33 -6.04 35.25
C ASP A 606 -21.80 -6.69 36.58
N VAL A 607 -22.50 -7.82 36.50
CA VAL A 607 -23.04 -8.58 37.64
C VAL A 607 -21.92 -9.24 38.48
N THR A 608 -20.69 -9.32 37.97
CA THR A 608 -19.52 -9.79 38.72
C THR A 608 -19.13 -8.83 39.85
N THR A 609 -19.41 -7.54 39.71
CA THR A 609 -19.27 -6.54 40.80
C THR A 609 -20.46 -6.60 41.77
N LEU A 610 -21.64 -7.02 41.30
CA LEU A 610 -22.86 -7.07 42.11
C LEU A 610 -22.91 -8.29 43.05
N ARG A 611 -22.39 -9.46 42.65
CA ARG A 611 -22.44 -10.68 43.49
C ARG A 611 -21.72 -10.54 44.85
N PRO A 612 -20.49 -10.00 44.93
CA PRO A 612 -19.83 -9.77 46.22
C PRO A 612 -20.58 -8.77 47.11
N ILE A 613 -21.24 -7.77 46.51
CA ILE A 613 -22.04 -6.76 47.24
C ILE A 613 -23.28 -7.42 47.84
N ILE A 614 -24.02 -8.24 47.07
CA ILE A 614 -25.19 -8.97 47.57
C ILE A 614 -24.81 -9.93 48.70
N VAL A 615 -23.71 -10.69 48.53
CA VAL A 615 -23.21 -11.60 49.57
C VAL A 615 -22.75 -10.82 50.80
N GLY A 616 -22.06 -9.69 50.63
CA GLY A 616 -21.64 -8.81 51.72
C GLY A 616 -22.82 -8.21 52.49
N CYS A 617 -23.87 -7.74 51.80
CA CYS A 617 -25.08 -7.23 52.43
C CYS A 617 -25.84 -8.34 53.18
N ALA A 618 -25.88 -9.56 52.65
CA ALA A 618 -26.51 -10.69 53.33
C ALA A 618 -25.77 -11.08 54.63
N ILE A 619 -24.44 -11.13 54.61
CA ILE A 619 -23.62 -11.41 55.80
C ILE A 619 -23.78 -10.31 56.86
N ALA A 620 -23.68 -9.04 56.46
CA ALA A 620 -23.86 -7.90 57.37
C ALA A 620 -25.27 -7.89 58.00
N GLY A 621 -26.31 -8.24 57.22
CA GLY A 621 -27.67 -8.37 57.74
C GLY A 621 -27.81 -9.46 58.80
N ILE A 622 -27.16 -10.61 58.62
CA ILE A 622 -27.16 -11.71 59.59
C ILE A 622 -26.42 -11.30 60.88
N ASP A 623 -25.28 -10.62 60.78
CA ASP A 623 -24.52 -10.17 61.96
C ASP A 623 -25.31 -9.16 62.80
N VAL A 624 -26.00 -8.22 62.16
CA VAL A 624 -26.88 -7.26 62.85
C VAL A 624 -28.02 -7.98 63.58
N LEU A 625 -28.64 -8.99 62.96
CA LEU A 625 -29.69 -9.79 63.59
C LEU A 625 -29.15 -10.57 64.81
N MET A 626 -27.96 -11.16 64.71
CA MET A 626 -27.29 -11.83 65.83
C MET A 626 -27.00 -10.87 66.99
N LEU A 627 -26.51 -9.66 66.71
CA LEU A 627 -26.24 -8.64 67.74
C LEU A 627 -27.52 -8.14 68.41
N MET A 628 -28.59 -7.94 67.64
CA MET A 628 -29.92 -7.60 68.18
C MET A 628 -30.43 -8.69 69.11
N TYR A 629 -30.34 -9.96 68.70
CA TYR A 629 -30.72 -11.11 69.51
C TYR A 629 -29.89 -11.20 70.81
N TYR A 630 -28.56 -11.04 70.72
CA TYR A 630 -27.67 -11.01 71.87
C TYR A 630 -27.99 -9.85 72.83
N GLY A 631 -28.26 -8.65 72.30
CA GLY A 631 -28.63 -7.47 73.07
C GLY A 631 -29.92 -7.68 73.87
N ILE A 632 -30.95 -8.25 73.24
CA ILE A 632 -32.20 -8.61 73.91
C ILE A 632 -31.94 -9.69 74.98
N GLY A 633 -31.18 -10.73 74.67
CA GLY A 633 -30.82 -11.79 75.62
C GLY A 633 -30.02 -11.28 76.83
N ARG A 634 -29.07 -10.36 76.62
CA ARG A 634 -28.30 -9.72 77.70
C ARG A 634 -29.15 -8.79 78.54
N ARG A 635 -30.09 -8.05 77.94
CA ARG A 635 -31.06 -7.21 78.66
C ARG A 635 -32.00 -8.07 79.52
N MET A 636 -32.45 -9.20 79.00
CA MET A 636 -33.25 -10.17 79.76
C MET A 636 -32.46 -10.82 80.91
N ARG A 637 -31.15 -11.07 80.76
CA ARG A 637 -30.29 -11.54 81.88
C ARG A 637 -30.06 -10.47 82.94
N ARG A 638 -29.81 -9.20 82.56
CA ARG A 638 -29.69 -8.09 83.52
C ARG A 638 -30.98 -7.87 84.34
N ASN A 639 -32.14 -8.06 83.72
CA ASN A 639 -33.43 -8.01 84.41
C ASN A 639 -33.70 -9.23 85.32
N LYS A 640 -32.90 -10.30 85.22
CA LYS A 640 -32.91 -11.43 86.18
C LYS A 640 -32.03 -11.18 87.40
N ASP A 641 -30.95 -10.39 87.28
CA ASP A 641 -30.06 -10.04 88.40
C ASP A 641 -30.57 -8.83 89.22
N THR A 642 -31.70 -8.22 88.82
CA THR A 642 -32.37 -7.12 89.56
C THR A 642 -33.69 -7.56 90.21
N ARG A 643 -33.91 -8.87 90.37
CA ARG A 643 -35.09 -9.40 91.05
C ARG A 643 -34.71 -10.30 92.22
#